data_AF-A0A3N1HHP5-F1
#
_entry.id   AF-A0A3N1HHP5-F1
#
_cell.length_a   1.000
_cell.length_b   1.000
_cell.length_c   1.000
_cell.angle_alpha   90.00
_cell.angle_beta   90.00
_cell.angle_gamma   90.00
#
_symmetry.space_group_name_H-M   'P 1'
#
loop_
_entity.id
_entity.type
_entity.pdbx_description
1 polymer ?
#
loop_
_entity_poly.entity_id
_entity_poly.type
_entity_poly.pdbx_seq_one_letter_code
_entity_poly.pdbx_strand_id
1 'polypeptide(L)'
;MRTTVDAEVVAAARSGDRRALDDLVAACLPLVHNVVRRALPGDPEADDVVQETMLRVVRGLPALNDPERFRAWVVTTAIRQVRNHARGRRAALARRLPLAAVAEAPDPRARVAEDAVERVAAAHERQDLLAATRWLAPDEQRVLALWWQEVNGELTRADVAEALALSPAHTAVRVQRMKERLLTARTVLHAWRATPRCPGLAATGRGWSGAPERRWLTRLARHVRDCPVCTVAGRPRTSSEHLALGIGLLAVPSAWSGLPAQAAAGLVEGVRRLFDALSAKPALLAVPVLGGAAVALTVWITPLPVEDGIALPTTSTAAAAQTPVAPTSAAAPVALYVSPDGDDAAPGTEAAPFASLGHAVSVVRPGQTIYLRGGTHRPTAPVEITTSGHPGHPITLTAPPGEHAVLDASRVTGDGPFIVQRAEHWAVRGLEITGAPGAAYSCESCRATVFQHLSVHGNLGTGLRLQGPGTTDNQVLDSDFHDNHDPAGQEADGLALGPGSGTGNVVRGCRTFDNVDDGLVVDGFTDPVTVDSTWSWGNGINRWSLPAADGSGHGFDLGDVGAHVVTGSAAWKNNGHGFAAGGGTPKQFTRNSALRNAGDGFALGASGSQVRRNYSFGNREQVVPTRRVPAEGNTWDGPGWGTHVLRELDPATAEGPRAPDGSLPPTEYLTNTKDASVGAPMTAPR
;
A
#
# COMPACT_ATOMS: atom_id res chain seq x y z
N MET A 1 -8.89 2.38 -28.45
CA MET A 1 -10.09 1.69 -28.97
C MET A 1 -10.32 0.47 -28.06
N ARG A 2 -11.32 0.51 -27.19
CA ARG A 2 -11.65 -0.60 -26.27
C ARG A 2 -12.09 -1.79 -27.11
N THR A 3 -11.29 -2.84 -27.20
CA THR A 3 -11.77 -4.16 -27.66
C THR A 3 -12.53 -4.79 -26.50
N THR A 4 -13.75 -4.29 -26.25
CA THR A 4 -14.76 -5.13 -25.62
C THR A 4 -14.94 -6.31 -26.57
N VAL A 5 -14.60 -7.50 -26.11
CA VAL A 5 -14.93 -8.70 -26.85
C VAL A 5 -16.44 -8.81 -26.77
N ASP A 6 -17.11 -8.48 -27.87
CA ASP A 6 -18.57 -8.49 -27.92
C ASP A 6 -19.09 -9.92 -27.76
N ALA A 7 -20.22 -10.08 -27.06
CA ALA A 7 -20.83 -11.38 -26.79
C ALA A 7 -21.13 -12.17 -28.08
N GLU A 8 -21.33 -11.45 -29.21
CA GLU A 8 -21.50 -12.02 -30.55
C GLU A 8 -20.22 -12.71 -31.06
N VAL A 9 -19.04 -12.12 -30.82
CA VAL A 9 -17.74 -12.71 -31.21
C VAL A 9 -17.46 -13.98 -30.39
N VAL A 10 -17.82 -13.96 -29.10
CA VAL A 10 -17.72 -15.14 -28.22
C VAL A 10 -18.66 -16.25 -28.69
N ALA A 11 -19.89 -15.91 -29.08
CA ALA A 11 -20.87 -16.86 -29.60
C ALA A 11 -20.45 -17.45 -30.95
N ALA A 12 -19.90 -16.63 -31.85
CA ALA A 12 -19.37 -17.06 -33.15
C ALA A 12 -18.17 -18.01 -32.99
N ALA A 13 -17.21 -17.65 -32.12
CA ALA A 13 -16.07 -18.51 -31.77
C ALA A 13 -16.53 -19.84 -31.15
N ARG A 14 -17.57 -19.82 -30.31
CA ARG A 14 -18.18 -21.04 -29.74
C ARG A 14 -18.81 -21.94 -30.80
N SER A 15 -19.40 -21.37 -31.84
CA SER A 15 -19.98 -22.12 -32.97
C SER A 15 -18.97 -22.67 -33.97
N GLY A 16 -17.66 -22.44 -33.74
CA GLY A 16 -16.57 -22.98 -34.54
C GLY A 16 -16.03 -22.04 -35.61
N ASP A 17 -16.37 -20.75 -35.58
CA ASP A 17 -15.76 -19.74 -36.45
C ASP A 17 -14.29 -19.52 -36.03
N ARG A 18 -13.37 -19.91 -36.92
CA ARG A 18 -11.92 -19.78 -36.70
C ARG A 18 -11.46 -18.33 -36.59
N ARG A 19 -12.04 -17.40 -37.37
CA ARG A 19 -11.63 -15.99 -37.32
C ARG A 19 -12.05 -15.34 -36.01
N ALA A 20 -13.28 -15.62 -35.59
CA ALA A 20 -13.78 -15.14 -34.29
C ALA A 20 -12.97 -15.72 -33.12
N LEU A 21 -12.52 -16.98 -33.22
CA LEU A 21 -11.65 -17.59 -32.21
C LEU A 21 -10.27 -16.94 -32.16
N ASP A 22 -9.65 -16.67 -33.31
CA ASP A 22 -8.34 -16.01 -33.38
C ASP A 22 -8.41 -14.59 -32.81
N ASP A 23 -9.46 -13.82 -33.14
CA ASP A 23 -9.70 -12.48 -32.60
C ASP A 23 -9.95 -12.51 -31.08
N LEU A 24 -10.69 -13.52 -30.61
CA LEU A 24 -10.98 -13.73 -29.19
C LEU A 24 -9.70 -14.07 -28.39
N VAL A 25 -8.84 -14.92 -28.94
CA VAL A 25 -7.56 -15.32 -28.35
C VAL A 25 -6.60 -14.15 -28.33
N ALA A 26 -6.48 -13.40 -29.42
CA ALA A 26 -5.64 -12.21 -29.51
C ALA A 26 -6.08 -11.14 -28.49
N ALA A 27 -7.39 -10.97 -28.28
CA ALA A 27 -7.93 -10.00 -27.34
C ALA A 27 -7.79 -10.42 -25.87
N CYS A 28 -7.78 -11.73 -25.56
CA CYS A 28 -7.72 -12.21 -24.17
C CYS A 28 -6.31 -12.60 -23.70
N LEU A 29 -5.37 -12.85 -24.61
CA LEU A 29 -3.98 -13.17 -24.30
C LEU A 29 -3.29 -12.12 -23.39
N PRO A 30 -3.41 -10.79 -23.64
CA PRO A 30 -2.81 -9.78 -22.76
C PRO A 30 -3.40 -9.78 -21.35
N LEU A 31 -4.71 -10.04 -21.23
CA LEU A 31 -5.39 -10.13 -19.93
C LEU A 31 -4.86 -11.32 -19.12
N VAL A 32 -4.71 -12.49 -19.75
CA VAL A 32 -4.14 -13.69 -19.10
C VAL A 32 -2.69 -13.45 -18.70
N HIS A 33 -1.90 -12.85 -19.58
CA HIS A 33 -0.51 -12.51 -19.29
C HIS A 33 -0.38 -11.60 -18.07
N ASN A 34 -1.21 -10.55 -17.99
CA ASN A 34 -1.22 -9.63 -16.85
C ASN A 34 -1.61 -10.32 -15.54
N VAL A 35 -2.65 -11.15 -15.56
CA VAL A 35 -3.09 -11.90 -14.37
C VAL A 35 -2.00 -12.86 -13.89
N VAL A 36 -1.36 -13.60 -14.79
CA VAL A 36 -0.32 -14.59 -14.44
C VAL A 36 0.95 -13.89 -13.93
N ARG A 37 1.42 -12.83 -14.60
CA ARG A 37 2.66 -12.13 -14.22
C ARG A 37 2.52 -11.35 -12.92
N ARG A 38 1.34 -10.78 -12.64
CA ARG A 38 1.06 -10.13 -11.34
C ARG A 38 1.02 -11.13 -10.19
N ALA A 39 0.57 -12.35 -10.46
CA ALA A 39 0.46 -13.38 -9.42
C ALA A 39 1.74 -14.24 -9.25
N LEU A 40 2.67 -14.18 -10.21
CA LEU A 40 3.97 -14.88 -10.19
C LEU A 40 5.12 -13.94 -10.60
N PRO A 41 5.41 -12.88 -9.82
CA PRO A 41 6.47 -11.94 -10.15
C PRO A 41 7.85 -12.62 -10.10
N GLY A 42 8.60 -12.52 -11.20
CA GLY A 42 9.95 -13.10 -11.32
C GLY A 42 10.00 -14.62 -11.47
N ASP A 43 8.86 -15.30 -11.70
CA ASP A 43 8.84 -16.75 -11.95
C ASP A 43 9.28 -17.04 -13.40
N PRO A 44 10.34 -17.84 -13.62
CA PRO A 44 10.83 -18.14 -14.98
C PRO A 44 9.87 -19.01 -15.80
N GLU A 45 8.91 -19.69 -15.16
CA GLU A 45 7.90 -20.53 -15.82
C GLU A 45 6.56 -19.77 -16.00
N ALA A 46 6.52 -18.45 -15.75
CA ALA A 46 5.30 -17.66 -15.90
C ALA A 46 4.71 -17.70 -17.31
N ASP A 47 5.58 -17.72 -18.33
CA ASP A 47 5.15 -17.76 -19.74
C ASP A 47 4.55 -19.13 -20.10
N ASP A 48 5.04 -20.22 -19.50
CA ASP A 48 4.46 -21.56 -19.63
C ASP A 48 3.05 -21.64 -19.02
N VAL A 49 2.85 -20.96 -17.87
CA VAL A 49 1.54 -20.85 -17.22
C VAL A 49 0.56 -20.06 -18.07
N VAL A 50 1.02 -18.99 -18.75
CA VAL A 50 0.20 -18.25 -19.73
C VAL A 50 -0.20 -19.17 -20.87
N GLN A 51 0.75 -19.90 -21.47
CA GLN A 51 0.47 -20.81 -22.60
C GLN A 51 -0.55 -21.90 -22.23
N GLU A 52 -0.36 -22.57 -21.08
CA GLU A 52 -1.28 -23.61 -20.59
C GLU A 52 -2.67 -23.03 -20.25
N THR A 53 -2.73 -21.80 -19.75
CA THR A 53 -4.00 -21.09 -19.51
C THR A 53 -4.75 -20.85 -20.82
N MET A 54 -4.06 -20.35 -21.85
CA MET A 54 -4.67 -20.05 -23.15
C MET A 54 -5.18 -21.31 -23.84
N LEU A 55 -4.42 -22.42 -23.78
CA LEU A 55 -4.87 -23.72 -24.29
C LEU A 55 -6.15 -24.21 -23.61
N ARG A 56 -6.31 -23.96 -22.30
CA ARG A 56 -7.53 -24.31 -21.56
C ARG A 56 -8.70 -23.39 -21.88
N VAL A 57 -8.45 -22.11 -22.10
CA VAL A 57 -9.48 -21.15 -22.54
C VAL A 57 -10.04 -21.60 -23.90
N VAL A 58 -9.18 -21.93 -24.87
CA VAL A 58 -9.63 -22.42 -26.19
C VAL A 58 -10.39 -23.74 -26.10
N ARG A 59 -9.91 -24.71 -25.32
CA ARG A 59 -10.57 -26.02 -25.16
C ARG A 59 -11.87 -25.96 -24.35
N GLY A 60 -11.98 -25.01 -23.42
CA GLY A 60 -13.13 -24.85 -22.52
C GLY A 60 -14.23 -23.96 -23.08
N LEU A 61 -13.94 -23.15 -24.10
CA LEU A 61 -14.87 -22.20 -24.70
C LEU A 61 -16.22 -22.83 -25.15
N PRO A 62 -16.27 -24.04 -25.74
CA PRO A 62 -17.54 -24.68 -26.11
C PRO A 62 -18.49 -24.94 -24.93
N ALA A 63 -17.96 -25.07 -23.71
CA ALA A 63 -18.72 -25.36 -22.50
C ALA A 63 -19.15 -24.09 -21.71
N LEU A 64 -18.89 -22.90 -22.25
CA LEU A 64 -19.29 -21.64 -21.62
C LEU A 64 -20.77 -21.35 -21.88
N ASN A 65 -21.57 -21.38 -20.82
CA ASN A 65 -23.03 -21.19 -20.88
C ASN A 65 -23.46 -19.75 -21.15
N ASP A 66 -22.70 -18.76 -20.67
CA ASP A 66 -23.02 -17.33 -20.75
C ASP A 66 -21.84 -16.55 -21.41
N PRO A 67 -22.01 -16.12 -22.68
CA PRO A 67 -20.98 -15.37 -23.41
C PRO A 67 -20.59 -14.03 -22.76
N GLU A 68 -21.49 -13.37 -22.03
CA GLU A 68 -21.19 -12.09 -21.36
C GLU A 68 -20.19 -12.26 -20.20
N ARG A 69 -20.10 -13.48 -19.67
CA ARG A 69 -19.17 -13.83 -18.57
C ARG A 69 -17.81 -14.31 -19.05
N PHE A 70 -17.53 -14.28 -20.35
CA PHE A 70 -16.29 -14.79 -20.93
C PHE A 70 -15.03 -14.19 -20.26
N ARG A 71 -14.99 -12.86 -20.06
CA ARG A 71 -13.83 -12.21 -19.42
C ARG A 71 -13.63 -12.67 -17.97
N ALA A 72 -14.71 -12.74 -17.20
CA ALA A 72 -14.64 -13.22 -15.82
C ALA A 72 -14.19 -14.69 -15.76
N TRP A 73 -14.68 -15.53 -16.68
CA TRP A 73 -14.31 -16.94 -16.78
C TRP A 73 -12.83 -17.15 -17.16
N VAL A 74 -12.28 -16.33 -18.07
CA VAL A 74 -10.86 -16.34 -18.45
C VAL A 74 -9.97 -15.97 -17.26
N VAL A 75 -10.33 -14.92 -16.51
CA VAL A 75 -9.58 -14.50 -15.30
C VAL A 75 -9.59 -15.61 -14.24
N THR A 76 -10.74 -16.24 -13.99
CA THR A 76 -10.84 -17.38 -13.06
C THR A 76 -9.97 -18.57 -13.51
N THR A 77 -9.91 -18.82 -14.83
CA THR A 77 -9.08 -19.90 -15.40
C THR A 77 -7.58 -19.61 -15.22
N ALA A 78 -7.16 -18.36 -15.40
CA ALA A 78 -5.77 -17.90 -15.19
C ALA A 78 -5.36 -18.00 -13.72
N ILE A 79 -6.18 -17.49 -12.79
CA ILE A 79 -5.94 -17.60 -11.33
C ILE A 79 -5.80 -19.08 -10.91
N ARG A 80 -6.63 -19.96 -11.48
CA ARG A 80 -6.56 -21.40 -11.23
C ARG A 80 -5.24 -22.02 -11.73
N GLN A 81 -4.71 -21.61 -12.89
CA GLN A 81 -3.42 -22.12 -13.38
C GLN A 81 -2.25 -21.65 -12.52
N VAL A 82 -2.23 -20.36 -12.15
CA VAL A 82 -1.22 -19.83 -11.22
C VAL A 82 -1.18 -20.63 -9.92
N ARG A 83 -2.35 -20.96 -9.36
CA ARG A 83 -2.47 -21.76 -8.14
C ARG A 83 -1.93 -23.18 -8.33
N ASN A 84 -2.22 -23.82 -9.46
CA ASN A 84 -1.73 -25.17 -9.77
C ASN A 84 -0.22 -25.19 -9.98
N HIS A 85 0.32 -24.16 -10.64
CA HIS A 85 1.76 -23.93 -10.83
C HIS A 85 2.49 -23.79 -9.50
N ALA A 86 2.02 -22.89 -8.64
CA ALA A 86 2.60 -22.66 -7.31
C ALA A 86 2.56 -23.94 -6.44
N ARG A 87 1.52 -24.78 -6.59
CA ARG A 87 1.43 -26.10 -5.91
C ARG A 87 2.42 -27.10 -6.49
N GLY A 88 2.56 -27.18 -7.81
CA GLY A 88 3.51 -28.05 -8.51
C GLY A 88 4.97 -27.71 -8.17
N ARG A 89 5.31 -26.42 -8.19
CA ARG A 89 6.64 -25.89 -7.81
C ARG A 89 6.95 -26.16 -6.33
N ARG A 90 6.01 -25.97 -5.40
CA ARG A 90 6.19 -26.36 -3.99
C ARG A 90 6.46 -27.86 -3.82
N ALA A 91 5.76 -28.71 -4.58
CA ALA A 91 5.99 -30.16 -4.56
C ALA A 91 7.29 -30.60 -5.26
N ALA A 92 7.80 -29.81 -6.22
CA ALA A 92 9.08 -30.03 -6.89
C ALA A 92 10.26 -29.53 -6.03
N LEU A 93 10.12 -28.38 -5.36
CA LEU A 93 11.10 -27.82 -4.43
C LEU A 93 11.28 -28.74 -3.20
N ALA A 94 10.18 -29.28 -2.67
CA ALA A 94 10.20 -30.28 -1.60
C ALA A 94 10.86 -31.61 -2.01
N ARG A 95 10.95 -31.89 -3.33
CA ARG A 95 11.63 -33.07 -3.89
C ARG A 95 13.07 -32.81 -4.32
N ARG A 96 13.49 -31.54 -4.45
CA ARG A 96 14.81 -31.11 -4.96
C ARG A 96 15.82 -30.72 -3.86
N LEU A 97 15.55 -31.02 -2.60
CA LEU A 97 16.50 -30.83 -1.48
C LEU A 97 17.19 -32.17 -1.11
N PRO A 98 18.40 -32.45 -1.64
CA PRO A 98 19.39 -33.24 -0.95
C PRO A 98 20.18 -32.35 0.03
N LEU A 99 20.40 -32.90 1.22
CA LEU A 99 21.13 -32.32 2.34
C LEU A 99 22.65 -32.35 2.07
N ALA A 100 23.22 -31.35 1.40
CA ALA A 100 24.60 -30.86 1.59
C ALA A 100 25.07 -29.87 0.49
N ALA A 101 25.87 -28.90 0.94
CA ALA A 101 26.79 -28.02 0.20
C ALA A 101 26.22 -26.76 -0.50
N VAL A 102 26.39 -25.60 0.16
CA VAL A 102 26.94 -24.38 -0.49
C VAL A 102 27.77 -23.62 0.57
N ALA A 103 29.05 -23.40 0.26
CA ALA A 103 29.99 -22.60 1.04
C ALA A 103 29.97 -21.13 0.54
N GLU A 104 30.20 -20.22 1.50
CA GLU A 104 30.52 -18.78 1.39
C GLU A 104 29.45 -17.83 0.81
N ALA A 105 28.64 -17.27 1.71
CA ALA A 105 27.77 -16.11 1.54
C ALA A 105 27.67 -15.34 2.89
N PRO A 106 27.29 -14.04 2.90
CA PRO A 106 27.17 -13.21 4.10
C PRO A 106 26.20 -13.82 5.13
N ASP A 107 26.42 -13.54 6.42
CA ASP A 107 25.84 -14.27 7.58
C ASP A 107 24.35 -14.67 7.41
N PRO A 108 24.08 -15.97 7.17
CA PRO A 108 22.73 -16.52 7.06
C PRO A 108 21.88 -16.33 8.31
N ARG A 109 22.47 -16.08 9.48
CA ARG A 109 21.74 -16.00 10.75
C ARG A 109 20.92 -14.71 10.88
N ALA A 110 21.36 -13.61 10.30
CA ALA A 110 20.61 -12.35 10.30
C ALA A 110 19.33 -12.44 9.45
N ARG A 111 19.44 -12.97 8.23
CA ARG A 111 18.28 -13.26 7.36
C ARG A 111 17.36 -14.33 7.93
N VAL A 112 17.92 -15.39 8.55
CA VAL A 112 17.10 -16.43 9.20
C VAL A 112 16.37 -15.87 10.41
N ALA A 113 16.94 -14.91 11.14
CA ALA A 113 16.31 -14.26 12.29
C ALA A 113 15.19 -13.28 11.88
N GLU A 114 15.41 -12.41 10.88
CA GLU A 114 14.37 -11.51 10.37
C GLU A 114 13.23 -12.29 9.70
N ASP A 115 13.54 -13.25 8.82
CA ASP A 115 12.54 -14.15 8.26
C ASP A 115 11.87 -14.99 9.35
N ALA A 116 12.56 -15.38 10.42
CA ALA A 116 11.94 -16.12 11.53
C ALA A 116 11.00 -15.22 12.33
N VAL A 117 11.35 -13.96 12.57
CA VAL A 117 10.50 -12.97 13.26
C VAL A 117 9.25 -12.66 12.44
N GLU A 118 9.39 -12.46 11.12
CA GLU A 118 8.24 -12.27 10.22
C GLU A 118 7.40 -13.55 10.08
N ARG A 119 8.03 -14.73 9.97
CA ARG A 119 7.32 -16.02 9.94
C ARG A 119 6.59 -16.31 11.24
N VAL A 120 7.17 -15.95 12.39
CA VAL A 120 6.55 -16.09 13.72
C VAL A 120 5.43 -15.09 13.89
N ALA A 121 5.58 -13.84 13.43
CA ALA A 121 4.52 -12.83 13.44
C ALA A 121 3.34 -13.26 12.54
N ALA A 122 3.61 -13.72 11.32
CA ALA A 122 2.60 -14.25 10.41
C ALA A 122 1.94 -15.53 10.94
N ALA A 123 2.68 -16.40 11.63
CA ALA A 123 2.14 -17.59 12.28
C ALA A 123 1.22 -17.23 13.47
N HIS A 124 1.61 -16.25 14.29
CA HIS A 124 0.77 -15.74 15.38
C HIS A 124 -0.52 -15.12 14.84
N GLU A 125 -0.46 -14.35 13.75
CA GLU A 125 -1.65 -13.76 13.12
C GLU A 125 -2.60 -14.81 12.54
N ARG A 126 -2.08 -15.89 11.96
CA ARG A 126 -2.88 -17.04 11.52
C ARG A 126 -3.52 -17.76 12.70
N GLN A 127 -2.79 -17.94 13.80
CA GLN A 127 -3.32 -18.53 15.03
C GLN A 127 -4.39 -17.65 15.68
N ASP A 128 -4.25 -16.33 15.65
CA ASP A 128 -5.24 -15.38 16.18
C ASP A 128 -6.52 -15.35 15.33
N LEU A 129 -6.40 -15.38 14.00
CA LEU A 129 -7.55 -15.52 13.11
C LEU A 129 -8.29 -16.83 13.35
N LEU A 130 -7.55 -17.94 13.46
CA LEU A 130 -8.08 -19.26 13.80
C LEU A 130 -8.78 -19.33 15.15
N ALA A 131 -8.18 -18.70 16.16
CA ALA A 131 -8.78 -18.62 17.48
C ALA A 131 -10.01 -17.71 17.46
N ALA A 132 -10.00 -16.63 16.66
CA ALA A 132 -11.10 -15.68 16.52
C ALA A 132 -12.34 -16.29 15.86
N THR A 133 -12.19 -17.24 14.92
CA THR A 133 -13.36 -17.92 14.32
C THR A 133 -14.22 -18.64 15.36
N ARG A 134 -13.61 -19.11 16.46
CA ARG A 134 -14.31 -19.79 17.56
C ARG A 134 -15.23 -18.86 18.35
N TRP A 135 -15.07 -17.54 18.22
CA TRP A 135 -15.92 -16.53 18.86
C TRP A 135 -17.16 -16.14 18.05
N LEU A 136 -17.26 -16.65 16.83
CA LEU A 136 -18.42 -16.49 15.98
C LEU A 136 -19.51 -17.49 16.38
N ALA A 137 -20.77 -17.06 16.33
CA ALA A 137 -21.91 -17.96 16.49
C ALA A 137 -21.94 -19.00 15.34
N PRO A 138 -22.60 -20.16 15.52
CA PRO A 138 -22.66 -21.21 14.49
C PRO A 138 -23.13 -20.70 13.11
N ASP A 139 -24.10 -19.78 13.08
CA ASP A 139 -24.58 -19.18 11.82
C ASP A 139 -23.57 -18.21 11.21
N GLU A 140 -22.79 -17.49 12.01
CA GLU A 140 -21.72 -16.61 11.54
C GLU A 140 -20.52 -17.43 11.02
N GLN A 141 -20.25 -18.61 11.59
CA GLN A 141 -19.24 -19.54 11.06
C GLN A 141 -19.62 -20.09 9.68
N ARG A 142 -20.92 -20.33 9.44
CA ARG A 142 -21.43 -20.71 8.11
C ARG A 142 -21.25 -19.59 7.09
N VAL A 143 -21.59 -18.36 7.47
CA VAL A 143 -21.37 -17.16 6.63
C VAL A 143 -19.87 -16.98 6.34
N LEU A 144 -19.03 -17.15 7.34
CA LEU A 144 -17.58 -17.08 7.23
C LEU A 144 -17.04 -18.11 6.23
N ALA A 145 -17.50 -19.36 6.29
CA ALA A 145 -17.05 -20.42 5.37
C ALA A 145 -17.43 -20.12 3.91
N LEU A 146 -18.66 -19.66 3.66
CA LEU A 146 -19.13 -19.31 2.31
C LEU A 146 -18.44 -18.05 1.78
N TRP A 147 -18.27 -17.03 2.62
CA TRP A 147 -17.53 -15.83 2.27
C TRP A 147 -16.05 -16.13 1.95
N TRP A 148 -15.44 -17.10 2.62
CA TRP A 148 -14.09 -17.56 2.29
C TRP A 148 -14.01 -18.14 0.87
N GLN A 149 -15.03 -18.89 0.45
CA GLN A 149 -15.12 -19.39 -0.92
C GLN A 149 -15.36 -18.27 -1.92
N GLU A 150 -16.11 -17.23 -1.54
CA GLU A 150 -16.31 -16.03 -2.35
C GLU A 150 -14.99 -15.27 -2.59
N VAL A 151 -14.20 -15.06 -1.53
CA VAL A 151 -12.88 -14.42 -1.61
C VAL A 151 -11.89 -15.26 -2.43
N ASN A 152 -12.02 -16.58 -2.38
CA ASN A 152 -11.22 -17.51 -3.18
C ASN A 152 -11.69 -17.63 -4.65
N GLY A 153 -12.75 -16.90 -5.03
CA GLY A 153 -13.34 -16.93 -6.37
C GLY A 153 -14.06 -18.25 -6.70
N GLU A 154 -14.31 -19.10 -5.70
CA GLU A 154 -15.00 -20.39 -5.85
C GLU A 154 -16.53 -20.21 -5.80
N LEU A 155 -17.02 -19.12 -5.18
CA LEU A 155 -18.42 -18.71 -5.17
C LEU A 155 -18.57 -17.24 -5.59
N THR A 156 -19.70 -16.89 -6.19
CA THR A 156 -20.11 -15.49 -6.36
C THR A 156 -20.97 -15.02 -5.18
N ARG A 157 -21.15 -13.71 -5.04
CA ARG A 157 -22.06 -13.14 -4.02
C ARG A 157 -23.50 -13.66 -4.16
N ALA A 158 -23.92 -14.00 -5.38
CA ALA A 158 -25.22 -14.60 -5.64
C ALA A 158 -25.29 -16.03 -5.09
N ASP A 159 -24.25 -16.84 -5.30
CA ASP A 159 -24.17 -18.22 -4.79
C ASP A 159 -24.14 -18.25 -3.25
N VAL A 160 -23.43 -17.30 -2.62
CA VAL A 160 -23.43 -17.15 -1.16
C VAL A 160 -24.82 -16.76 -0.65
N ALA A 161 -25.53 -15.90 -1.38
CA ALA A 161 -26.88 -15.48 -1.00
C ALA A 161 -27.89 -16.62 -1.14
N GLU A 162 -27.79 -17.41 -2.21
CA GLU A 162 -28.57 -18.62 -2.42
C GLU A 162 -28.30 -19.68 -1.33
N ALA A 163 -27.02 -19.96 -1.04
CA ALA A 163 -26.62 -20.91 -0.01
C ALA A 163 -27.08 -20.53 1.41
N LEU A 164 -27.25 -19.22 1.68
CA LEU A 164 -27.80 -18.71 2.92
C LEU A 164 -29.33 -18.56 2.91
N ALA A 165 -29.98 -18.79 1.78
CA ALA A 165 -31.40 -18.51 1.53
C ALA A 165 -31.78 -17.04 1.86
N LEU A 166 -30.95 -16.10 1.42
CA LEU A 166 -31.11 -14.65 1.66
C LEU A 166 -31.01 -13.85 0.36
N SER A 167 -31.49 -12.61 0.39
CA SER A 167 -31.23 -11.66 -0.71
C SER A 167 -29.75 -11.25 -0.71
N PRO A 168 -29.17 -10.88 -1.87
CA PRO A 168 -27.79 -10.39 -1.95
C PRO A 168 -27.50 -9.21 -0.99
N ALA A 169 -28.47 -8.32 -0.80
CA ALA A 169 -28.38 -7.21 0.15
C ALA A 169 -28.32 -7.68 1.61
N HIS A 170 -29.17 -8.63 2.02
CA HIS A 170 -29.12 -9.20 3.37
C HIS A 170 -27.85 -10.04 3.61
N THR A 171 -27.36 -10.73 2.59
CA THR A 171 -26.09 -11.46 2.61
C THR A 171 -24.92 -10.52 2.84
N ALA A 172 -24.87 -9.38 2.14
CA ALA A 172 -23.84 -8.37 2.36
C ALA A 172 -23.81 -7.85 3.81
N VAL A 173 -24.99 -7.58 4.39
CA VAL A 173 -25.10 -7.16 5.79
C VAL A 173 -24.63 -8.25 6.76
N ARG A 174 -24.96 -9.52 6.51
CA ARG A 174 -24.50 -10.64 7.35
C ARG A 174 -22.99 -10.88 7.26
N VAL A 175 -22.42 -10.79 6.06
CA VAL A 175 -20.96 -10.84 5.85
C VAL A 175 -20.28 -9.71 6.59
N GLN A 176 -20.79 -8.49 6.49
CA GLN A 176 -20.22 -7.33 7.18
C GLN A 176 -20.24 -7.50 8.71
N ARG A 177 -21.39 -7.91 9.28
CA ARG A 177 -21.50 -8.17 10.72
C ARG A 177 -20.56 -9.27 11.20
N MET A 178 -20.43 -10.35 10.41
CA MET A 178 -19.50 -11.43 10.70
C MET A 178 -18.04 -10.92 10.68
N LYS A 179 -17.65 -10.10 9.69
CA LYS A 179 -16.32 -9.49 9.59
C LYS A 179 -15.99 -8.58 10.78
N GLU A 180 -16.92 -7.71 11.17
CA GLU A 180 -16.79 -6.83 12.34
C GLU A 180 -16.57 -7.64 13.62
N ARG A 181 -17.30 -8.76 13.75
CA ARG A 181 -17.19 -9.68 14.88
C ARG A 181 -15.85 -10.39 14.93
N LEU A 182 -15.39 -10.88 13.78
CA LEU A 182 -14.11 -11.53 13.62
C LEU A 182 -12.95 -10.58 13.92
N LEU A 183 -13.02 -9.34 13.41
CA LEU A 183 -12.04 -8.28 13.69
C LEU A 183 -11.99 -7.95 15.19
N THR A 184 -13.14 -7.81 15.85
CA THR A 184 -13.23 -7.58 17.29
C THR A 184 -12.57 -8.70 18.09
N ALA A 185 -12.83 -9.97 17.73
CA ALA A 185 -12.23 -11.13 18.40
C ALA A 185 -10.71 -11.20 18.18
N ARG A 186 -10.22 -10.94 16.96
CA ARG A 186 -8.79 -10.86 16.68
C ARG A 186 -8.11 -9.77 17.49
N THR A 187 -8.73 -8.59 17.60
CA THR A 187 -8.17 -7.45 18.34
C THR A 187 -8.04 -7.77 19.82
N VAL A 188 -9.06 -8.41 20.40
CA VAL A 188 -9.02 -8.87 21.80
C VAL A 188 -7.95 -9.93 22.02
N LEU A 189 -7.82 -10.91 21.12
CA LEU A 189 -6.83 -11.98 21.23
C LEU A 189 -5.40 -11.45 21.10
N HIS A 190 -5.14 -10.53 20.17
CA HIS A 190 -3.85 -9.84 20.04
C HIS A 190 -3.49 -9.07 21.32
N ALA A 191 -4.41 -8.23 21.83
CA ALA A 191 -4.18 -7.47 23.06
C ALA A 191 -3.99 -8.40 24.27
N TRP A 192 -4.68 -9.54 24.29
CA TRP A 192 -4.56 -10.54 25.36
C TRP A 192 -3.24 -11.32 25.30
N ARG A 193 -2.66 -11.52 24.11
CA ARG A 193 -1.40 -12.24 23.91
C ARG A 193 -0.17 -11.34 23.92
N ALA A 194 -0.36 -10.02 23.98
CA ALA A 194 0.73 -9.05 24.08
C ALA A 194 1.61 -9.29 25.32
N THR A 195 2.92 -9.16 25.15
CA THR A 195 3.93 -9.30 26.21
C THR A 195 4.77 -8.03 26.26
N PRO A 196 4.74 -7.26 27.37
CA PRO A 196 3.96 -7.49 28.58
C PRO A 196 2.46 -7.22 28.38
N ARG A 197 1.60 -8.04 29.01
CA ARG A 197 0.14 -7.87 28.95
C ARG A 197 -0.29 -6.66 29.76
N CYS A 198 -1.23 -5.86 29.25
CA CYS A 198 -1.81 -4.75 30.00
C CYS A 198 -2.41 -5.25 31.34
N PRO A 199 -2.01 -4.68 32.49
CA PRO A 199 -2.54 -5.06 33.80
C PRO A 199 -4.05 -4.86 33.92
N GLY A 200 -4.59 -3.81 33.29
CA GLY A 200 -6.02 -3.53 33.25
C GLY A 200 -6.81 -4.58 32.47
N LEU A 201 -6.24 -5.09 31.38
CA LEU A 201 -6.85 -6.17 30.59
C LEU A 201 -6.81 -7.48 31.36
N ALA A 202 -5.66 -7.81 31.98
CA ALA A 202 -5.52 -8.97 32.85
C ALA A 202 -6.51 -8.94 34.02
N ALA A 203 -6.71 -7.78 34.63
CA ALA A 203 -7.72 -7.55 35.67
C ALA A 203 -9.16 -7.75 35.16
N THR A 204 -9.45 -7.26 33.96
CA THR A 204 -10.78 -7.37 33.33
C THR A 204 -11.12 -8.82 32.97
N GLY A 205 -10.13 -9.62 32.57
CA GLY A 205 -10.30 -11.04 32.25
C GLY A 205 -10.03 -12.00 33.41
N ARG A 206 -9.93 -11.53 34.67
CA ARG A 206 -9.82 -12.42 35.83
C ARG A 206 -11.00 -13.41 35.88
N GLY A 207 -10.70 -14.71 35.95
CA GLY A 207 -11.68 -15.80 35.96
C GLY A 207 -12.11 -16.27 34.56
N TRP A 208 -11.56 -15.72 33.48
CA TRP A 208 -11.78 -16.23 32.13
C TRP A 208 -10.81 -17.38 31.81
N SER A 209 -11.36 -18.54 31.45
CA SER A 209 -10.60 -19.77 31.15
C SER A 209 -10.06 -19.83 29.70
N GLY A 210 -10.25 -18.77 28.90
CA GLY A 210 -9.91 -18.77 27.47
C GLY A 210 -11.03 -19.29 26.56
N ALA A 211 -12.18 -19.68 27.11
CA ALA A 211 -13.33 -20.13 26.33
C ALA A 211 -14.00 -18.99 25.53
N PRO A 212 -14.38 -19.20 24.25
CA PRO A 212 -14.88 -18.15 23.36
C PRO A 212 -16.36 -17.81 23.62
N GLU A 213 -16.65 -17.19 24.77
CA GLU A 213 -18.01 -16.83 25.14
C GLU A 213 -18.33 -15.36 24.83
N ARG A 214 -19.54 -15.11 24.32
CA ARG A 214 -20.01 -13.78 23.90
C ARG A 214 -19.91 -12.70 24.99
N ARG A 215 -20.14 -13.06 26.25
CA ARG A 215 -20.04 -12.14 27.40
C ARG A 215 -18.60 -11.64 27.62
N TRP A 216 -17.61 -12.52 27.43
CA TRP A 216 -16.20 -12.19 27.59
C TRP A 216 -15.71 -11.34 26.42
N LEU A 217 -16.17 -11.61 25.19
CA LEU A 217 -15.79 -10.81 24.02
C LEU A 217 -16.20 -9.37 24.22
N THR A 218 -17.46 -9.13 24.62
CA THR A 218 -17.98 -7.79 24.86
C THR A 218 -17.23 -7.09 26.00
N ARG A 219 -16.94 -7.80 27.09
CA ARG A 219 -16.24 -7.24 28.26
C ARG A 219 -14.80 -6.86 27.95
N LEU A 220 -14.05 -7.75 27.30
CA LEU A 220 -12.65 -7.52 26.93
C LEU A 220 -12.53 -6.50 25.80
N ALA A 221 -13.40 -6.55 24.79
CA ALA A 221 -13.41 -5.56 23.70
C ALA A 221 -13.72 -4.15 24.19
N ARG A 222 -14.52 -3.99 25.24
CA ARG A 222 -14.72 -2.68 25.90
C ARG A 222 -13.39 -2.17 26.46
N HIS A 223 -12.71 -2.98 27.26
CA HIS A 223 -11.40 -2.60 27.80
C HIS A 223 -10.39 -2.28 26.70
N VAL A 224 -10.32 -3.10 25.65
CA VAL A 224 -9.36 -2.92 24.54
C VAL A 224 -9.61 -1.62 23.76
N ARG A 225 -10.87 -1.20 23.63
CA ARG A 225 -11.23 0.09 23.02
C ARG A 225 -10.94 1.29 23.92
N ASP A 226 -11.14 1.13 25.23
CA ASP A 226 -11.05 2.25 26.18
C ASP A 226 -9.64 2.41 26.78
N CYS A 227 -8.76 1.40 26.62
CA CYS A 227 -7.40 1.41 27.15
C CYS A 227 -6.37 1.69 26.03
N PRO A 228 -5.62 2.81 26.08
CA PRO A 228 -4.69 3.19 25.02
C PRO A 228 -3.58 2.16 24.79
N VAL A 229 -3.13 1.47 25.84
CA VAL A 229 -2.14 0.38 25.73
C VAL A 229 -2.70 -0.81 24.96
N CYS A 230 -3.94 -1.19 25.24
CA CYS A 230 -4.59 -2.31 24.55
C CYS A 230 -5.04 -1.96 23.14
N THR A 231 -5.39 -0.71 22.87
CA THR A 231 -5.76 -0.26 21.52
C THR A 231 -4.58 -0.40 20.56
N VAL A 232 -3.37 -0.07 21.02
CA VAL A 232 -2.13 -0.25 20.23
C VAL A 232 -1.75 -1.73 20.16
N ALA A 233 -1.70 -2.43 21.29
CA ALA A 233 -1.29 -3.84 21.34
C ALA A 233 -2.29 -4.80 20.67
N GLY A 234 -3.55 -4.39 20.51
CA GLY A 234 -4.61 -5.18 19.90
C GLY A 234 -4.72 -5.04 18.38
N ARG A 235 -4.01 -4.12 17.74
CA ARG A 235 -4.18 -3.84 16.31
C ARG A 235 -3.66 -5.02 15.46
N PRO A 236 -4.52 -5.74 14.71
CA PRO A 236 -4.05 -6.77 13.80
C PRO A 236 -3.22 -6.14 12.68
N ARG A 237 -2.09 -6.75 12.27
CA ARG A 237 -1.23 -6.18 11.22
C ARG A 237 -1.73 -6.46 9.80
N THR A 238 -2.50 -7.54 9.63
CA THR A 238 -3.04 -7.97 8.33
C THR A 238 -4.57 -7.99 8.33
N SER A 239 -5.20 -7.59 7.22
CA SER A 239 -6.65 -7.68 7.03
C SER A 239 -7.13 -9.14 7.05
N SER A 240 -8.40 -9.35 7.43
CA SER A 240 -8.97 -10.71 7.48
C SER A 240 -9.08 -11.32 6.09
N GLU A 241 -9.30 -10.49 5.08
CA GLU A 241 -9.32 -10.80 3.65
C GLU A 241 -7.97 -11.34 3.15
N HIS A 242 -6.87 -10.67 3.53
CA HIS A 242 -5.54 -11.04 3.08
C HIS A 242 -5.05 -12.32 3.77
N LEU A 243 -5.36 -12.51 5.06
CA LEU A 243 -5.11 -13.80 5.73
C LEU A 243 -6.01 -14.92 5.19
N ALA A 244 -7.23 -14.60 4.77
CA ALA A 244 -8.15 -15.56 4.17
C ALA A 244 -7.60 -16.14 2.86
N LEU A 245 -6.91 -15.32 2.05
CA LEU A 245 -6.21 -15.74 0.83
C LEU A 245 -4.98 -16.63 1.11
N GLY A 246 -4.36 -16.52 2.28
CA GLY A 246 -3.20 -17.31 2.71
C GLY A 246 -3.52 -18.59 3.49
N ILE A 247 -4.77 -18.77 3.91
CA ILE A 247 -5.27 -19.93 4.66
C ILE A 247 -5.92 -20.91 3.68
N GLY A 248 -5.23 -22.02 3.40
CA GLY A 248 -5.86 -23.17 2.75
C GLY A 248 -6.95 -23.75 3.67
N LEU A 249 -8.14 -23.98 3.10
CA LEU A 249 -9.32 -24.67 3.65
C LEU A 249 -9.19 -25.07 5.12
N LEU A 250 -9.60 -24.17 6.02
CA LEU A 250 -9.70 -24.47 7.44
C LEU A 250 -11.06 -25.06 7.80
N ALA A 251 -10.99 -26.11 8.62
CA ALA A 251 -12.04 -27.05 8.94
C ALA A 251 -13.33 -26.41 9.47
N VAL A 252 -14.46 -27.00 9.09
CA VAL A 252 -15.79 -26.76 9.66
C VAL A 252 -15.82 -27.32 11.10
N PRO A 253 -16.14 -26.52 12.13
CA PRO A 253 -16.28 -27.03 13.50
C PRO A 253 -17.47 -27.99 13.66
N SER A 254 -17.31 -28.91 14.62
CA SER A 254 -18.18 -30.02 15.00
C SER A 254 -19.67 -29.67 15.19
N ALA A 255 -20.49 -29.96 14.18
CA ALA A 255 -21.96 -29.96 14.32
C ALA A 255 -22.63 -31.02 13.41
N TRP A 256 -21.94 -32.13 13.13
CA TRP A 256 -22.44 -33.21 12.28
C TRP A 256 -22.72 -34.47 13.12
N SER A 257 -23.62 -34.36 14.10
CA SER A 257 -24.07 -35.48 14.93
C SER A 257 -25.40 -36.08 14.43
N GLY A 258 -25.57 -36.20 13.11
CA GLY A 258 -26.87 -36.60 12.52
C GLY A 258 -26.84 -37.59 11.36
N LEU A 259 -25.69 -38.17 10.99
CA LEU A 259 -25.63 -39.13 9.87
C LEU A 259 -25.63 -40.59 10.34
N PRO A 260 -26.34 -41.50 9.65
CA PRO A 260 -26.45 -42.91 10.05
C PRO A 260 -25.13 -43.68 9.89
N ALA A 261 -24.83 -44.53 10.87
CA ALA A 261 -23.55 -45.23 11.09
C ALA A 261 -23.05 -46.09 9.91
N GLN A 262 -23.92 -46.46 8.97
CA GLN A 262 -23.57 -47.27 7.80
C GLN A 262 -22.77 -46.48 6.75
N ALA A 263 -22.91 -45.15 6.71
CA ALA A 263 -22.09 -44.28 5.85
C ALA A 263 -20.66 -44.06 6.40
N ALA A 264 -20.44 -44.32 7.70
CA ALA A 264 -19.14 -44.11 8.35
C ALA A 264 -18.16 -45.28 8.09
N ALA A 265 -18.65 -46.51 7.93
CA ALA A 265 -17.78 -47.70 7.82
C ALA A 265 -17.04 -47.80 6.47
N GLY A 266 -17.69 -47.45 5.36
CA GLY A 266 -17.05 -47.49 4.02
C GLY A 266 -15.98 -46.41 3.82
N LEU A 267 -16.10 -45.29 4.53
CA LEU A 267 -15.18 -44.15 4.47
C LEU A 267 -13.88 -44.41 5.24
N VAL A 268 -13.94 -45.16 6.34
CA VAL A 268 -12.76 -45.45 7.18
C VAL A 268 -11.81 -46.44 6.51
N GLU A 269 -12.32 -47.48 5.82
CA GLU A 269 -11.47 -48.47 5.14
C GLU A 269 -10.82 -47.93 3.85
N GLY A 270 -11.49 -47.00 3.15
CA GLY A 270 -10.94 -46.31 1.99
C GLY A 270 -9.80 -45.34 2.35
N VAL A 271 -9.92 -44.66 3.50
CA VAL A 271 -8.89 -43.75 4.02
C VAL A 271 -7.66 -44.53 4.51
N ARG A 272 -7.84 -45.71 5.11
CA ARG A 272 -6.75 -46.58 5.56
C ARG A 272 -5.89 -47.11 4.41
N ARG A 273 -6.51 -47.54 3.30
CA ARG A 273 -5.79 -48.03 2.10
C ARG A 273 -5.01 -46.93 1.37
N LEU A 274 -5.51 -45.69 1.40
CA LEU A 274 -4.81 -44.54 0.85
C LEU A 274 -3.58 -44.17 1.70
N PHE A 275 -3.66 -44.39 3.01
CA PHE A 275 -2.56 -44.18 3.96
C PHE A 275 -1.43 -45.22 3.79
N ASP A 276 -1.79 -46.49 3.61
CA ASP A 276 -0.84 -47.58 3.35
C ASP A 276 -0.15 -47.44 1.98
N ALA A 277 -0.84 -46.86 0.99
CA ALA A 277 -0.27 -46.56 -0.33
C ALA A 277 0.67 -45.33 -0.34
N LEU A 278 0.42 -44.33 0.52
CA LEU A 278 1.23 -43.10 0.62
C LEU A 278 2.51 -43.28 1.45
N SER A 279 2.62 -44.34 2.23
CA SER A 279 3.80 -44.64 3.06
C SER A 279 4.81 -45.57 2.38
N ALA A 280 4.50 -46.12 1.20
CA ALA A 280 5.39 -47.02 0.45
C ALA A 280 5.67 -46.52 -0.99
N LYS A 281 6.67 -45.63 -1.11
CA LYS A 281 7.36 -45.14 -2.34
C LYS A 281 6.55 -44.28 -3.35
N PRO A 282 7.17 -43.24 -3.96
CA PRO A 282 6.48 -42.34 -4.87
C PRO A 282 6.53 -42.87 -6.31
N ALA A 283 5.40 -43.35 -6.82
CA ALA A 283 5.20 -43.46 -8.27
C ALA A 283 3.75 -43.09 -8.60
N LEU A 284 3.61 -42.22 -9.61
CA LEU A 284 2.33 -41.75 -10.15
C LEU A 284 1.44 -42.93 -10.58
N LEU A 285 0.23 -43.00 -10.03
CA LEU A 285 -0.88 -43.70 -10.67
C LEU A 285 -2.08 -42.76 -10.74
N ALA A 286 -2.51 -42.48 -11.97
CA ALA A 286 -3.79 -41.86 -12.25
C ALA A 286 -4.91 -42.86 -11.90
N VAL A 287 -5.88 -42.44 -11.08
CA VAL A 287 -7.15 -43.16 -10.92
C VAL A 287 -8.23 -42.33 -11.63
N PRO A 288 -9.02 -42.93 -12.53
CA PRO A 288 -10.07 -42.21 -13.23
C PRO A 288 -11.21 -41.89 -12.25
N VAL A 289 -11.67 -40.64 -12.25
CA VAL A 289 -12.86 -40.23 -11.52
C VAL A 289 -14.07 -40.74 -12.28
N LEU A 290 -14.64 -41.86 -11.84
CA LEU A 290 -15.99 -42.25 -12.21
C LEU A 290 -16.97 -41.55 -11.26
N GLY A 291 -17.60 -40.50 -11.78
CA GLY A 291 -18.95 -40.06 -11.44
C GLY A 291 -19.29 -39.70 -9.99
N GLY A 292 -19.48 -38.40 -9.74
CA GLY A 292 -20.46 -37.91 -8.77
C GLY A 292 -19.94 -37.59 -7.37
N ALA A 293 -20.19 -36.35 -6.93
CA ALA A 293 -20.02 -35.80 -5.59
C ALA A 293 -18.58 -35.65 -5.08
N ALA A 294 -17.96 -34.51 -5.37
CA ALA A 294 -16.68 -34.11 -4.80
C ALA A 294 -16.83 -33.78 -3.29
N VAL A 295 -16.41 -34.73 -2.47
CA VAL A 295 -16.23 -34.61 -1.02
C VAL A 295 -14.91 -33.91 -0.73
N ALA A 296 -14.94 -32.83 0.06
CA ALA A 296 -13.75 -32.12 0.54
C ALA A 296 -13.17 -32.82 1.78
N LEU A 297 -11.86 -33.14 1.72
CA LEU A 297 -11.08 -33.81 2.77
C LEU A 297 -10.72 -32.85 3.92
N THR A 298 -10.81 -33.33 5.18
CA THR A 298 -10.31 -32.63 6.39
C THR A 298 -8.98 -33.21 6.89
N VAL A 299 -8.04 -32.36 7.31
CA VAL A 299 -6.82 -32.73 8.08
C VAL A 299 -6.82 -31.98 9.42
N TRP A 300 -6.61 -32.70 10.52
CA TRP A 300 -6.47 -32.18 11.88
C TRP A 300 -4.98 -31.91 12.22
N ILE A 301 -4.70 -30.87 12.99
CA ILE A 301 -3.39 -30.61 13.60
C ILE A 301 -3.55 -30.75 15.13
N THR A 302 -2.77 -31.64 15.71
CA THR A 302 -2.59 -31.81 17.16
C THR A 302 -1.70 -30.68 17.72
N PRO A 303 -2.00 -30.11 18.91
CA PRO A 303 -1.10 -29.14 19.55
C PRO A 303 0.11 -29.85 20.17
N LEU A 304 1.31 -29.31 19.95
CA LEU A 304 2.53 -29.74 20.63
C LEU A 304 2.66 -29.06 22.01
N PRO A 305 3.37 -29.68 22.98
CA PRO A 305 3.44 -29.19 24.36
C PRO A 305 4.35 -27.96 24.49
N VAL A 306 4.02 -27.11 25.46
CA VAL A 306 4.83 -25.95 25.89
C VAL A 306 5.83 -26.43 26.95
N GLU A 307 7.12 -26.24 26.73
CA GLU A 307 8.14 -26.38 27.77
C GLU A 307 8.53 -25.01 28.34
N ASP A 308 8.47 -24.91 29.66
CA ASP A 308 8.93 -23.79 30.47
C ASP A 308 10.46 -23.80 30.62
N GLY A 309 11.09 -22.63 30.51
CA GLY A 309 12.42 -22.38 31.06
C GLY A 309 13.44 -21.81 30.07
N ILE A 310 13.56 -20.48 30.01
CA ILE A 310 14.77 -19.83 29.50
C ILE A 310 15.34 -18.94 30.62
N ALA A 311 16.52 -19.33 31.09
CA ALA A 311 17.31 -18.60 32.07
C ALA A 311 17.84 -17.28 31.49
N LEU A 312 17.81 -16.22 32.31
CA LEU A 312 18.35 -14.91 32.02
C LEU A 312 19.89 -14.97 31.93
N PRO A 313 20.54 -14.29 30.97
CA PRO A 313 21.97 -14.07 31.01
C PRO A 313 22.31 -12.96 32.01
N THR A 314 23.21 -13.29 32.94
CA THR A 314 23.82 -12.40 33.91
C THR A 314 24.75 -11.40 33.23
N THR A 315 24.71 -10.15 33.71
CA THR A 315 25.64 -9.09 33.38
C THR A 315 27.08 -9.46 33.77
N SER A 316 28.03 -9.20 32.88
CA SER A 316 29.45 -9.13 33.22
C SER A 316 30.05 -7.86 32.62
N THR A 317 30.35 -6.94 33.53
CA THR A 317 31.05 -5.69 33.30
C THR A 317 32.54 -5.99 33.16
N ALA A 318 33.15 -5.62 32.04
CA ALA A 318 34.60 -5.53 31.94
C ALA A 318 34.97 -4.28 31.13
N ALA A 319 35.33 -3.23 31.87
CA ALA A 319 35.99 -2.04 31.35
C ALA A 319 37.41 -2.40 30.94
N ALA A 320 37.83 -1.99 29.74
CA ALA A 320 39.22 -1.96 29.34
C ALA A 320 39.54 -0.65 28.61
N ALA A 321 40.20 0.21 29.38
CA ALA A 321 41.06 1.35 29.04
C ALA A 321 41.16 1.82 27.59
N GLN A 322 40.74 3.07 27.39
CA GLN A 322 41.12 3.95 26.29
C GLN A 322 42.61 4.33 26.41
N THR A 323 43.34 4.30 25.30
CA THR A 323 44.62 5.00 25.15
C THR A 323 44.37 6.26 24.31
N PRO A 324 44.75 7.47 24.77
CA PRO A 324 44.51 8.70 24.03
C PRO A 324 45.59 8.91 22.97
N VAL A 325 45.18 9.01 21.70
CA VAL A 325 46.03 9.58 20.65
C VAL A 325 45.67 11.06 20.52
N ALA A 326 46.70 11.90 20.57
CA ALA A 326 46.61 13.35 20.56
C ALA A 326 45.89 13.90 19.32
N PRO A 327 45.19 15.04 19.42
CA PRO A 327 44.50 15.66 18.30
C PRO A 327 45.52 16.38 17.42
N THR A 328 45.83 15.80 16.25
CA THR A 328 46.35 16.60 15.15
C THR A 328 45.19 17.38 14.55
N SER A 329 45.18 18.68 14.80
CA SER A 329 44.33 19.65 14.12
C SER A 329 44.58 19.57 12.61
N ALA A 330 43.58 19.06 11.90
CA ALA A 330 43.36 19.33 10.48
C ALA A 330 41.89 19.76 10.37
N ALA A 331 41.65 20.93 9.79
CA ALA A 331 40.33 21.52 9.61
C ALA A 331 39.33 20.53 8.96
N ALA A 332 38.05 20.62 9.34
CA ALA A 332 36.96 19.74 8.89
C ALA A 332 36.92 19.56 7.36
N PRO A 333 36.43 18.42 6.81
CA PRO A 333 35.94 18.45 5.44
C PRO A 333 34.66 19.29 5.44
N VAL A 334 34.74 20.51 4.90
CA VAL A 334 33.69 21.54 4.95
C VAL A 334 32.51 21.20 4.02
N ALA A 335 32.77 20.47 2.93
CA ALA A 335 31.75 19.93 2.04
C ALA A 335 32.33 18.78 1.21
N LEU A 336 31.47 17.88 0.73
CA LEU A 336 31.78 16.84 -0.26
C LEU A 336 31.20 17.26 -1.60
N TYR A 337 31.92 17.06 -2.70
CA TYR A 337 31.46 17.39 -4.04
C TYR A 337 31.29 16.12 -4.88
N VAL A 338 30.21 16.07 -5.64
CA VAL A 338 29.90 15.00 -6.60
C VAL A 338 29.70 15.63 -7.97
N SER A 339 30.28 15.07 -9.02
CA SER A 339 30.18 15.55 -10.40
C SER A 339 29.88 14.41 -11.37
N PRO A 340 29.14 14.63 -12.47
CA PRO A 340 28.91 13.60 -13.48
C PRO A 340 30.20 13.00 -14.07
N ASP A 341 31.28 13.80 -14.10
CA ASP A 341 32.61 13.41 -14.60
C ASP A 341 33.62 13.19 -13.46
N GLY A 342 33.15 13.01 -12.22
CA GLY A 342 34.00 12.76 -11.05
C GLY A 342 34.61 11.36 -10.99
N ASP A 343 35.31 11.06 -9.90
CA ASP A 343 35.90 9.75 -9.62
C ASP A 343 35.68 9.37 -8.15
N ASP A 344 35.09 8.21 -7.86
CA ASP A 344 34.88 7.75 -6.47
C ASP A 344 36.19 7.36 -5.75
N ALA A 345 37.32 7.30 -6.47
CA ALA A 345 38.65 7.22 -5.86
C ALA A 345 39.24 8.60 -5.49
N ALA A 346 38.62 9.70 -5.91
CA ALA A 346 39.03 11.06 -5.57
C ALA A 346 38.72 11.40 -4.10
N PRO A 347 39.30 12.47 -3.53
CA PRO A 347 39.04 12.85 -2.14
C PRO A 347 37.67 13.54 -1.90
N GLY A 348 36.83 13.73 -2.92
CA GLY A 348 35.52 14.39 -2.78
C GLY A 348 35.58 15.91 -2.59
N THR A 349 36.67 16.54 -3.02
CA THR A 349 36.86 18.01 -2.96
C THR A 349 36.27 18.68 -4.20
N GLU A 350 36.08 20.00 -4.19
CA GLU A 350 35.56 20.73 -5.37
C GLU A 350 36.43 20.51 -6.62
N ALA A 351 37.76 20.47 -6.46
CA ALA A 351 38.72 20.27 -7.54
C ALA A 351 38.86 18.80 -7.97
N ALA A 352 38.46 17.85 -7.12
CA ALA A 352 38.53 16.42 -7.36
C ALA A 352 37.29 15.75 -6.71
N PRO A 353 36.12 15.89 -7.35
CA PRO A 353 34.84 15.44 -6.80
C PRO A 353 34.66 13.92 -6.97
N PHE A 354 33.80 13.35 -6.13
CA PHE A 354 33.31 11.99 -6.31
C PHE A 354 32.48 11.85 -7.60
N ALA A 355 32.38 10.63 -8.12
CA ALA A 355 31.54 10.33 -9.29
C ALA A 355 30.09 10.09 -8.90
N SER A 356 29.83 9.51 -7.72
CA SER A 356 28.51 9.01 -7.35
C SER A 356 27.97 9.59 -6.04
N LEU A 357 26.66 9.87 -6.03
CA LEU A 357 25.93 10.21 -4.82
C LEU A 357 25.99 9.08 -3.78
N GLY A 358 25.90 7.82 -4.24
CA GLY A 358 26.01 6.64 -3.39
C GLY A 358 27.31 6.60 -2.58
N HIS A 359 28.44 6.93 -3.22
CA HIS A 359 29.70 7.04 -2.49
C HIS A 359 29.69 8.20 -1.50
N ALA A 360 29.24 9.39 -1.91
CA ALA A 360 29.18 10.56 -1.03
C ALA A 360 28.35 10.32 0.24
N VAL A 361 27.17 9.70 0.12
CA VAL A 361 26.32 9.39 1.29
C VAL A 361 26.93 8.31 2.20
N SER A 362 27.80 7.46 1.68
CA SER A 362 28.49 6.42 2.47
C SER A 362 29.61 6.96 3.36
N VAL A 363 30.18 8.13 3.02
CA VAL A 363 31.33 8.74 3.72
C VAL A 363 31.00 10.05 4.44
N VAL A 364 29.82 10.63 4.17
CA VAL A 364 29.37 11.87 4.80
C VAL A 364 29.28 11.73 6.32
N ARG A 365 29.53 12.84 7.02
CA ARG A 365 29.46 12.95 8.48
C ARG A 365 28.41 14.00 8.88
N PRO A 366 27.86 13.92 10.10
CA PRO A 366 26.93 14.92 10.61
C PRO A 366 27.43 16.35 10.43
N GLY A 367 26.56 17.25 9.98
CA GLY A 367 26.85 18.67 9.77
C GLY A 367 27.55 19.00 8.45
N GLN A 368 27.88 18.02 7.61
CA GLN A 368 28.49 18.28 6.30
C GLN A 368 27.46 18.55 5.21
N THR A 369 27.91 19.22 4.14
CA THR A 369 27.15 19.42 2.91
C THR A 369 27.70 18.53 1.79
N ILE A 370 26.81 17.86 1.06
CA ILE A 370 27.08 17.21 -0.21
C ILE A 370 26.59 18.17 -1.31
N TYR A 371 27.52 18.67 -2.11
CA TYR A 371 27.25 19.47 -3.30
C TYR A 371 27.22 18.57 -4.55
N LEU A 372 26.04 18.43 -5.15
CA LEU A 372 25.88 17.87 -6.49
C LEU A 372 26.18 18.98 -7.51
N ARG A 373 27.31 18.88 -8.23
CA ARG A 373 27.66 19.82 -9.30
C ARG A 373 26.60 19.79 -10.40
N GLY A 374 26.47 20.91 -11.10
CA GLY A 374 25.53 21.08 -12.19
C GLY A 374 25.74 20.07 -13.31
N GLY A 375 24.64 19.67 -13.94
CA GLY A 375 24.61 18.64 -14.97
C GLY A 375 23.77 17.42 -14.57
N THR A 376 23.77 16.41 -15.45
CA THR A 376 22.95 15.21 -15.27
C THR A 376 23.79 14.06 -14.72
N HIS A 377 23.51 13.69 -13.48
CA HIS A 377 24.06 12.52 -12.78
C HIS A 377 23.22 11.30 -13.14
N ARG A 378 23.86 10.23 -13.65
CA ARG A 378 23.17 9.02 -14.13
C ARG A 378 23.54 7.78 -13.33
N PRO A 379 23.04 7.64 -12.09
CA PRO A 379 23.31 6.48 -11.26
C PRO A 379 22.80 5.20 -11.92
N THR A 380 23.54 4.10 -11.70
CA THR A 380 23.17 2.76 -12.17
C THR A 380 22.64 1.87 -11.06
N ALA A 381 22.66 2.35 -9.81
CA ALA A 381 22.20 1.64 -8.62
C ALA A 381 21.39 2.56 -7.70
N PRO A 382 20.47 2.01 -6.90
CA PRO A 382 19.77 2.75 -5.85
C PRO A 382 20.73 3.33 -4.80
N VAL A 383 20.30 4.38 -4.11
CA VAL A 383 21.06 5.04 -3.05
C VAL A 383 20.37 4.81 -1.71
N GLU A 384 21.11 4.27 -0.74
CA GLU A 384 20.64 4.12 0.63
C GLU A 384 21.30 5.16 1.54
N ILE A 385 20.48 5.95 2.24
CA ILE A 385 20.91 6.97 3.19
C ILE A 385 20.63 6.47 4.60
N THR A 386 21.67 6.03 5.30
CA THR A 386 21.61 5.51 6.68
C THR A 386 22.33 6.38 7.70
N THR A 387 23.21 7.28 7.26
CA THR A 387 23.93 8.21 8.14
C THR A 387 23.05 9.39 8.53
N SER A 388 22.82 9.58 9.82
CA SER A 388 22.04 10.71 10.36
C SER A 388 22.90 11.94 10.62
N GLY A 389 22.28 13.12 10.50
CA GLY A 389 22.81 14.34 11.10
C GLY A 389 22.50 14.41 12.61
N HIS A 390 22.68 15.59 13.19
CA HIS A 390 22.26 15.88 14.56
C HIS A 390 21.43 17.17 14.62
N PRO A 391 20.63 17.37 15.69
CA PRO A 391 20.03 18.67 15.95
C PRO A 391 21.08 19.79 15.91
N GLY A 392 20.83 20.85 15.14
CA GLY A 392 21.78 21.96 14.93
C GLY A 392 22.91 21.68 13.93
N HIS A 393 23.13 20.43 13.54
CA HIS A 393 24.13 19.99 12.56
C HIS A 393 23.53 18.98 11.57
N PRO A 394 22.52 19.38 10.77
CA PRO A 394 21.93 18.51 9.77
C PRO A 394 22.93 18.23 8.64
N ILE A 395 22.80 17.08 7.99
CA ILE A 395 23.50 16.82 6.73
C ILE A 395 22.72 17.48 5.60
N THR A 396 23.39 18.22 4.73
CA THR A 396 22.73 18.92 3.61
C THR A 396 23.09 18.24 2.29
N LEU A 397 22.11 17.93 1.44
CA LEU A 397 22.30 17.53 0.05
C LEU A 397 21.71 18.61 -0.85
N THR A 398 22.55 19.25 -1.68
CA THR A 398 22.12 20.37 -2.52
C THR A 398 23.03 20.58 -3.73
N ALA A 399 22.64 21.46 -4.65
CA ALA A 399 23.52 21.95 -5.71
C ALA A 399 24.28 23.22 -5.26
N PRO A 400 25.48 23.50 -5.78
CA PRO A 400 26.12 24.80 -5.60
C PRO A 400 25.23 25.95 -6.07
N PRO A 401 25.35 27.16 -5.47
CA PRO A 401 24.57 28.31 -5.90
C PRO A 401 24.74 28.62 -7.40
N GLY A 402 23.62 28.74 -8.11
CA GLY A 402 23.59 29.00 -9.56
C GLY A 402 23.84 27.77 -10.44
N GLU A 403 24.11 26.61 -9.85
CA GLU A 403 24.19 25.33 -10.56
C GLU A 403 22.85 24.58 -10.45
N HIS A 404 22.57 23.76 -11.47
CA HIS A 404 21.36 22.94 -11.53
C HIS A 404 21.74 21.46 -11.69
N ALA A 405 21.46 20.66 -10.66
CA ALA A 405 21.79 19.24 -10.63
C ALA A 405 20.55 18.37 -10.89
N VAL A 406 20.66 17.49 -11.90
CA VAL A 406 19.62 16.52 -12.25
C VAL A 406 20.09 15.12 -11.89
N LEU A 407 19.34 14.41 -11.06
CA LEU A 407 19.50 12.99 -10.81
C LEU A 407 18.58 12.21 -11.76
N ASP A 408 19.14 11.71 -12.85
CA ASP A 408 18.45 10.91 -13.87
C ASP A 408 18.65 9.42 -13.56
N ALA A 409 17.69 8.85 -12.86
CA ALA A 409 17.69 7.47 -12.39
C ALA A 409 17.23 6.46 -13.45
N SER A 410 17.11 6.85 -14.72
CA SER A 410 16.67 5.97 -15.83
C SER A 410 17.58 4.75 -16.08
N ARG A 411 18.81 4.78 -15.54
CA ARG A 411 19.76 3.65 -15.60
C ARG A 411 19.76 2.77 -14.36
N VAL A 412 18.99 3.13 -13.32
CA VAL A 412 18.81 2.29 -12.14
C VAL A 412 17.90 1.12 -12.50
N THR A 413 18.37 -0.10 -12.24
CA THR A 413 17.61 -1.31 -12.52
C THR A 413 16.76 -1.74 -11.33
N GLY A 414 15.64 -2.42 -11.59
CA GLY A 414 14.72 -2.92 -10.56
C GLY A 414 13.37 -2.25 -10.67
N ASP A 415 12.51 -2.43 -9.66
CA ASP A 415 11.18 -1.82 -9.51
C ASP A 415 11.03 -1.09 -8.16
N GLY A 416 12.09 -1.05 -7.36
CA GLY A 416 12.12 -0.40 -6.05
C GLY A 416 12.41 1.10 -6.11
N PRO A 417 12.40 1.78 -4.95
CA PRO A 417 12.73 3.20 -4.88
C PRO A 417 14.17 3.50 -5.32
N PHE A 418 14.39 4.67 -5.93
CA PHE A 418 15.73 5.12 -6.28
C PHE A 418 16.53 5.54 -5.03
N ILE A 419 16.02 6.48 -4.24
CA ILE A 419 16.63 6.88 -2.96
C ILE A 419 15.81 6.30 -1.81
N VAL A 420 16.46 5.61 -0.88
CA VAL A 420 15.85 5.14 0.38
C VAL A 420 16.58 5.78 1.56
N GLN A 421 15.89 6.61 2.32
CA GLN A 421 16.41 7.25 3.52
C GLN A 421 15.83 6.63 4.79
N ARG A 422 16.73 6.10 5.62
CA ARG A 422 16.48 5.60 6.99
C ARG A 422 17.29 6.39 8.03
N ALA A 423 17.50 7.67 7.73
CA ALA A 423 18.30 8.60 8.53
C ALA A 423 17.49 9.83 8.92
N GLU A 424 17.97 10.56 9.92
CA GLU A 424 17.34 11.76 10.48
C GLU A 424 18.23 12.99 10.39
N HIS A 425 17.64 14.18 10.54
CA HIS A 425 18.32 15.48 10.49
C HIS A 425 19.03 15.74 9.15
N TRP A 426 18.26 15.68 8.07
CA TRP A 426 18.72 15.99 6.71
C TRP A 426 18.07 17.26 6.16
N ALA A 427 18.76 17.93 5.24
CA ALA A 427 18.22 18.99 4.40
C ALA A 427 18.51 18.66 2.93
N VAL A 428 17.48 18.28 2.16
CA VAL A 428 17.57 17.94 0.73
C VAL A 428 16.99 19.10 -0.06
N ARG A 429 17.81 19.79 -0.85
CA ARG A 429 17.43 21.09 -1.43
C ARG A 429 17.85 21.31 -2.88
N GLY A 430 16.94 21.87 -3.68
CA GLY A 430 17.29 22.43 -5.00
C GLY A 430 17.72 21.37 -6.01
N LEU A 431 17.06 20.22 -6.01
CA LEU A 431 17.41 19.08 -6.87
C LEU A 431 16.26 18.75 -7.82
N GLU A 432 16.62 18.35 -9.04
CA GLU A 432 15.71 17.67 -9.95
C GLU A 432 15.96 16.15 -9.89
N ILE A 433 14.90 15.35 -9.75
CA ILE A 433 14.97 13.89 -9.73
C ILE A 433 13.99 13.33 -10.75
N THR A 434 14.48 12.52 -11.68
CA THR A 434 13.65 11.95 -12.76
C THR A 434 14.07 10.54 -13.17
N GLY A 435 13.18 9.83 -13.86
CA GLY A 435 13.46 8.53 -14.47
C GLY A 435 13.64 7.38 -13.48
N ALA A 436 13.25 7.53 -12.21
CA ALA A 436 13.33 6.44 -11.26
C ALA A 436 12.44 5.25 -11.68
N PRO A 437 12.88 3.99 -11.54
CA PRO A 437 12.12 2.82 -11.96
C PRO A 437 10.94 2.47 -11.03
N GLY A 438 10.84 3.16 -9.89
CA GLY A 438 9.75 3.11 -8.93
C GLY A 438 9.64 4.48 -8.25
N ALA A 439 9.42 4.50 -6.94
CA ALA A 439 9.39 5.78 -6.20
C ALA A 439 10.74 6.52 -6.31
N ALA A 440 10.73 7.83 -6.56
CA ALA A 440 11.99 8.56 -6.72
C ALA A 440 12.74 8.69 -5.38
N TYR A 441 12.00 8.97 -4.31
CA TYR A 441 12.54 9.12 -2.97
C TYR A 441 11.60 8.50 -1.92
N SER A 442 12.12 7.55 -1.13
CA SER A 442 11.41 6.91 -0.02
C SER A 442 12.08 7.29 1.30
N CYS A 443 11.33 7.96 2.18
CA CYS A 443 11.71 8.37 3.51
C CYS A 443 11.03 7.41 4.52
N GLU A 444 11.79 6.46 5.05
CA GLU A 444 11.28 5.36 5.89
C GLU A 444 11.65 5.61 7.35
N SER A 445 10.65 5.95 8.17
CA SER A 445 10.84 6.29 9.59
C SER A 445 11.83 7.44 9.83
N CYS A 446 12.01 8.30 8.82
CA CYS A 446 12.89 9.44 8.87
C CYS A 446 12.34 10.55 9.77
N ARG A 447 13.25 11.34 10.35
CA ARG A 447 12.89 12.39 11.31
C ARG A 447 13.59 13.69 11.00
N ALA A 448 12.91 14.80 11.30
CA ALA A 448 13.49 16.14 11.22
C ALA A 448 14.21 16.40 9.87
N THR A 449 13.64 15.90 8.77
CA THR A 449 14.18 16.09 7.42
C THR A 449 13.44 17.20 6.70
N VAL A 450 14.17 18.10 6.06
CA VAL A 450 13.63 19.18 5.22
C VAL A 450 13.87 18.84 3.76
N PHE A 451 12.80 18.65 3.01
CA PHE A 451 12.79 18.57 1.54
C PHE A 451 12.33 19.91 1.00
N GLN A 452 13.15 20.62 0.23
CA GLN A 452 12.83 21.98 -0.20
C GLN A 452 13.29 22.27 -1.64
N HIS A 453 12.48 22.99 -2.42
CA HIS A 453 12.82 23.35 -3.81
C HIS A 453 13.19 22.13 -4.66
N LEU A 454 12.46 21.04 -4.51
CA LEU A 454 12.65 19.85 -5.33
C LEU A 454 11.73 19.91 -6.55
N SER A 455 12.20 19.39 -7.68
CA SER A 455 11.37 19.05 -8.83
C SER A 455 11.51 17.55 -9.08
N VAL A 456 10.46 16.78 -8.76
CA VAL A 456 10.50 15.32 -8.82
C VAL A 456 9.46 14.84 -9.81
N HIS A 457 9.94 14.37 -10.96
CA HIS A 457 9.05 14.15 -12.10
C HIS A 457 9.45 13.02 -13.03
N GLY A 458 8.50 12.55 -13.86
CA GLY A 458 8.79 11.54 -14.87
C GLY A 458 9.29 10.21 -14.30
N ASN A 459 8.90 9.88 -13.06
CA ASN A 459 9.28 8.63 -12.39
C ASN A 459 8.21 7.56 -12.60
N LEU A 460 8.61 6.28 -12.54
CA LEU A 460 7.73 5.12 -12.70
C LEU A 460 7.02 4.69 -11.40
N GLY A 461 6.95 5.60 -10.43
CA GLY A 461 6.26 5.45 -9.15
C GLY A 461 6.11 6.82 -8.48
N THR A 462 5.66 6.83 -7.23
CA THR A 462 5.45 8.09 -6.48
C THR A 462 6.71 8.96 -6.43
N GLY A 463 6.58 10.27 -6.61
CA GLY A 463 7.71 11.19 -6.54
C GLY A 463 8.46 11.12 -5.19
N LEU A 464 7.80 11.52 -4.10
CA LEU A 464 8.34 11.40 -2.73
C LEU A 464 7.34 10.67 -1.83
N ARG A 465 7.82 9.70 -1.04
CA ARG A 465 7.02 8.97 -0.06
C ARG A 465 7.61 9.08 1.34
N LEU A 466 6.81 9.54 2.31
CA LEU A 466 7.13 9.51 3.74
C LEU A 466 6.31 8.40 4.41
N GLN A 467 6.96 7.36 4.93
CA GLN A 467 6.26 6.15 5.40
C GLN A 467 6.94 5.52 6.60
N GLY A 468 6.28 4.53 7.20
CA GLY A 468 6.78 3.82 8.37
C GLY A 468 6.43 4.48 9.70
N PRO A 469 6.64 3.78 10.82
CA PRO A 469 6.35 4.31 12.15
C PRO A 469 7.38 5.35 12.58
N GLY A 470 6.95 6.38 13.30
CA GLY A 470 7.86 7.38 13.86
C GLY A 470 8.44 8.36 12.84
N THR A 471 7.84 8.46 11.65
CA THR A 471 8.16 9.46 10.63
C THR A 471 7.69 10.81 11.14
N THR A 472 8.59 11.61 11.71
CA THR A 472 8.24 12.77 12.59
C THR A 472 8.97 14.04 12.18
N ASP A 473 8.31 15.18 12.35
CA ASP A 473 8.90 16.51 12.17
C ASP A 473 9.55 16.76 10.79
N ASN A 474 9.08 16.06 9.75
CA ASN A 474 9.57 16.27 8.40
C ASN A 474 8.81 17.41 7.72
N GLN A 475 9.51 18.17 6.87
CA GLN A 475 8.94 19.30 6.15
C GLN A 475 9.18 19.12 4.66
N VAL A 476 8.11 19.10 3.88
CA VAL A 476 8.16 19.17 2.41
C VAL A 476 7.69 20.56 2.01
N LEU A 477 8.63 21.37 1.52
CA LEU A 477 8.46 22.80 1.33
C LEU A 477 8.70 23.17 -0.13
N ASP A 478 7.85 24.01 -0.70
CA ASP A 478 8.13 24.75 -1.93
C ASP A 478 8.65 23.85 -3.08
N SER A 479 8.07 22.65 -3.20
CA SER A 479 8.54 21.59 -4.12
C SER A 479 7.44 21.17 -5.09
N ASP A 480 7.85 20.69 -6.27
CA ASP A 480 7.00 20.25 -7.36
C ASP A 480 7.11 18.74 -7.57
N PHE A 481 5.97 18.07 -7.66
CA PHE A 481 5.88 16.64 -7.94
C PHE A 481 4.93 16.42 -9.13
N HIS A 482 5.47 16.03 -10.27
CA HIS A 482 4.67 16.03 -11.49
C HIS A 482 5.06 14.98 -12.53
N ASP A 483 4.17 14.73 -13.48
CA ASP A 483 4.40 13.81 -14.59
C ASP A 483 4.85 12.38 -14.17
N ASN A 484 4.62 12.00 -12.90
CA ASN A 484 4.94 10.67 -12.40
C ASN A 484 3.86 9.69 -12.90
N HIS A 485 4.30 8.56 -13.43
CA HIS A 485 3.43 7.56 -14.03
C HIS A 485 4.05 6.17 -13.97
N ASP A 486 3.37 5.22 -13.35
CA ASP A 486 3.76 3.82 -13.42
C ASP A 486 3.20 3.16 -14.69
N PRO A 487 3.78 2.05 -15.18
CA PRO A 487 3.31 1.39 -16.39
C PRO A 487 1.86 0.88 -16.33
N ALA A 488 1.31 0.63 -15.14
CA ALA A 488 -0.10 0.27 -14.98
C ALA A 488 -1.02 1.50 -14.98
N GLY A 489 -0.49 2.67 -14.60
CA GLY A 489 -1.19 3.94 -14.52
C GLY A 489 -2.15 3.99 -13.33
N GLN A 490 -1.67 3.52 -12.18
CA GLN A 490 -2.50 3.17 -11.02
C GLN A 490 -1.95 3.63 -9.66
N GLU A 491 -0.66 3.91 -9.54
CA GLU A 491 0.00 4.02 -8.22
C GLU A 491 1.03 5.15 -8.14
N ALA A 492 1.37 5.81 -9.26
CA ALA A 492 2.35 6.89 -9.27
C ALA A 492 1.72 8.26 -8.93
N ASP A 493 1.72 8.55 -7.63
CA ASP A 493 1.34 9.86 -7.09
C ASP A 493 2.45 10.91 -7.22
N GLY A 494 2.10 12.18 -6.99
CA GLY A 494 3.11 13.23 -6.79
C GLY A 494 3.86 13.05 -5.47
N LEU A 495 3.14 13.19 -4.36
CA LEU A 495 3.67 13.13 -2.99
C LEU A 495 2.78 12.23 -2.13
N ALA A 496 3.37 11.32 -1.37
CA ALA A 496 2.63 10.43 -0.48
C ALA A 496 3.18 10.48 0.96
N LEU A 497 2.27 10.48 1.94
CA LEU A 497 2.55 10.17 3.33
C LEU A 497 1.73 8.96 3.72
N GLY A 498 2.39 7.83 3.94
CA GLY A 498 1.73 6.59 4.37
C GLY A 498 2.15 5.36 3.57
N PRO A 499 1.84 4.16 4.10
CA PRO A 499 1.29 3.92 5.44
C PRO A 499 2.33 4.23 6.54
N GLY A 500 1.90 4.78 7.68
CA GLY A 500 2.86 5.22 8.71
C GLY A 500 2.26 5.93 9.91
N SER A 501 3.14 6.44 10.77
CA SER A 501 2.77 7.24 11.94
C SER A 501 3.87 8.24 12.27
N GLY A 502 3.51 9.29 13.01
CA GLY A 502 4.42 10.33 13.49
C GLY A 502 3.87 11.74 13.34
N THR A 503 4.04 12.56 14.37
CA THR A 503 3.55 13.93 14.44
C THR A 503 4.50 14.93 13.77
N GLY A 504 4.00 16.15 13.53
CA GLY A 504 4.84 17.28 13.14
C GLY A 504 5.20 17.34 11.65
N ASN A 505 4.69 16.42 10.83
CA ASN A 505 4.93 16.44 9.39
C ASN A 505 4.12 17.57 8.72
N VAL A 506 4.80 18.33 7.86
CA VAL A 506 4.25 19.49 7.16
C VAL A 506 4.50 19.37 5.66
N VAL A 507 3.47 19.64 4.86
CA VAL A 507 3.56 19.88 3.42
C VAL A 507 3.11 21.31 3.15
N ARG A 508 3.99 22.15 2.61
CA ARG A 508 3.69 23.58 2.45
C ARG A 508 4.26 24.17 1.17
N GLY A 509 3.48 24.99 0.47
CA GLY A 509 3.96 25.68 -0.75
C GLY A 509 4.25 24.73 -1.92
N CYS A 510 3.81 23.47 -1.82
CA CYS A 510 4.07 22.44 -2.82
C CYS A 510 3.08 22.52 -3.99
N ARG A 511 3.48 21.95 -5.13
CA ARG A 511 2.61 21.72 -6.28
C ARG A 511 2.65 20.24 -6.66
N THR A 512 1.49 19.62 -6.84
CA THR A 512 1.38 18.23 -7.27
C THR A 512 0.49 18.14 -8.50
N PHE A 513 1.07 17.85 -9.66
CA PHE A 513 0.30 17.99 -10.90
C PHE A 513 0.64 16.98 -11.97
N ASP A 514 -0.34 16.72 -12.83
CA ASP A 514 -0.16 15.88 -13.99
C ASP A 514 0.40 14.48 -13.67
N ASN A 515 0.19 13.97 -12.45
CA ASN A 515 0.53 12.60 -12.07
C ASN A 515 -0.55 11.63 -12.56
N VAL A 516 -0.20 10.35 -12.79
CA VAL A 516 -1.14 9.37 -13.34
C VAL A 516 -2.22 8.94 -12.36
N ASP A 517 -1.92 8.99 -11.06
CA ASP A 517 -2.84 8.68 -9.97
C ASP A 517 -3.20 9.97 -9.23
N ASP A 518 -2.78 10.14 -7.97
CA ASP A 518 -3.18 11.29 -7.16
C ASP A 518 -2.08 12.36 -7.05
N GLY A 519 -2.47 13.58 -6.70
CA GLY A 519 -1.54 14.66 -6.44
C GLY A 519 -0.81 14.47 -5.11
N LEU A 520 -1.54 14.63 -4.00
CA LEU A 520 -1.06 14.40 -2.63
C LEU A 520 -1.88 13.31 -1.95
N VAL A 521 -1.21 12.24 -1.51
CA VAL A 521 -1.80 11.14 -0.74
C VAL A 521 -1.35 11.20 0.73
N VAL A 522 -2.28 11.05 1.65
CA VAL A 522 -2.03 10.93 3.10
C VAL A 522 -2.76 9.70 3.67
N ASP A 523 -3.00 8.67 2.84
CA ASP A 523 -3.72 7.47 3.25
C ASP A 523 -2.87 6.54 4.13
N GLY A 524 -3.51 5.93 5.13
CA GLY A 524 -2.84 5.04 6.08
C GLY A 524 -1.86 5.73 7.05
N PHE A 525 -1.74 7.05 7.04
CA PHE A 525 -0.91 7.81 7.98
C PHE A 525 -1.70 8.24 9.22
N THR A 526 -1.36 7.69 10.39
CA THR A 526 -2.29 7.75 11.53
C THR A 526 -2.29 9.05 12.32
N ASP A 527 -1.18 9.78 12.29
CA ASP A 527 -1.02 11.04 13.03
C ASP A 527 -1.35 12.25 12.15
N PRO A 528 -1.72 13.40 12.74
CA PRO A 528 -2.03 14.61 11.97
C PRO A 528 -0.87 15.06 11.08
N VAL A 529 -1.20 15.38 9.83
CA VAL A 529 -0.31 16.00 8.85
C VAL A 529 -0.90 17.37 8.54
N THR A 530 -0.04 18.39 8.50
CA THR A 530 -0.45 19.75 8.16
C THR A 530 -0.12 20.02 6.70
N VAL A 531 -1.14 20.33 5.90
CA VAL A 531 -1.02 20.74 4.51
C VAL A 531 -1.44 22.21 4.42
N ASP A 532 -0.55 23.05 3.90
CA ASP A 532 -0.74 24.50 3.89
C ASP A 532 -0.31 25.12 2.58
N SER A 533 -1.20 25.85 1.92
CA SER A 533 -0.88 26.57 0.69
C SER A 533 -0.24 25.66 -0.36
N THR A 534 -0.81 24.47 -0.55
CA THR A 534 -0.36 23.46 -1.53
C THR A 534 -1.37 23.40 -2.67
N TRP A 535 -0.90 23.28 -3.91
CA TRP A 535 -1.74 23.29 -5.10
C TRP A 535 -1.68 21.95 -5.84
N SER A 536 -2.82 21.50 -6.36
CA SER A 536 -2.91 20.20 -7.02
C SER A 536 -3.81 20.23 -8.25
N TRP A 537 -3.30 19.83 -9.42
CA TRP A 537 -4.09 19.88 -10.65
C TRP A 537 -3.75 18.83 -11.70
N GLY A 538 -4.71 18.54 -12.58
CA GLY A 538 -4.47 17.69 -13.75
C GLY A 538 -4.09 16.23 -13.44
N ASN A 539 -4.18 15.80 -12.17
CA ASN A 539 -3.86 14.43 -11.77
C ASN A 539 -4.93 13.44 -12.27
N GLY A 540 -4.54 12.20 -12.53
CA GLY A 540 -5.42 11.14 -13.05
C GLY A 540 -5.73 11.22 -14.55
N ILE A 541 -5.14 12.18 -15.27
CA ILE A 541 -5.31 12.29 -16.72
C ILE A 541 -4.20 11.48 -17.40
N ASN A 542 -4.61 10.50 -18.22
CA ASN A 542 -3.68 9.66 -18.96
C ASN A 542 -3.02 10.42 -20.13
N ARG A 543 -1.84 10.99 -19.87
CA ARG A 543 -1.01 11.71 -20.85
C ARG A 543 -0.06 10.80 -21.62
N TRP A 544 0.14 9.57 -21.15
CA TRP A 544 1.15 8.62 -21.67
C TRP A 544 0.54 7.53 -22.55
N SER A 545 -0.74 7.67 -22.93
CA SER A 545 -1.45 6.68 -23.76
C SER A 545 -1.43 5.27 -23.17
N LEU A 546 -1.47 5.16 -21.85
CA LEU A 546 -1.48 3.88 -21.14
C LEU A 546 -2.80 3.13 -21.44
N PRO A 547 -2.77 1.84 -21.80
CA PRO A 547 -3.95 1.14 -22.32
C PRO A 547 -5.06 0.92 -21.28
N ALA A 548 -4.73 0.96 -19.99
CA ALA A 548 -5.65 0.64 -18.89
C ALA A 548 -5.45 1.52 -17.65
N ALA A 549 -4.94 2.75 -17.80
CA ALA A 549 -4.81 3.66 -16.66
C ALA A 549 -6.19 3.95 -16.03
N ASP A 550 -6.28 3.71 -14.73
CA ASP A 550 -7.49 3.87 -13.91
C ASP A 550 -7.17 4.43 -12.51
N GLY A 551 -6.04 5.14 -12.37
CA GLY A 551 -5.75 5.97 -11.20
C GLY A 551 -6.93 6.86 -10.79
N SER A 552 -7.07 7.05 -9.48
CA SER A 552 -8.18 7.76 -8.82
C SER A 552 -8.24 9.23 -9.22
N GLY A 553 -7.09 9.85 -9.48
CA GLY A 553 -7.02 11.19 -10.05
C GLY A 553 -7.40 12.29 -9.07
N HIS A 554 -7.28 12.07 -7.78
CA HIS A 554 -7.61 13.04 -6.75
C HIS A 554 -6.53 14.13 -6.65
N GLY A 555 -6.96 15.36 -6.37
CA GLY A 555 -6.03 16.43 -6.05
C GLY A 555 -5.34 16.17 -4.71
N PHE A 556 -6.16 15.89 -3.70
CA PHE A 556 -5.75 15.51 -2.34
C PHE A 556 -6.53 14.27 -1.91
N ASP A 557 -5.88 13.13 -1.75
CA ASP A 557 -6.45 11.96 -1.06
C ASP A 557 -5.93 11.93 0.38
N LEU A 558 -6.82 12.14 1.34
CA LEU A 558 -6.48 12.18 2.75
C LEU A 558 -6.82 10.88 3.49
N GLY A 559 -7.34 9.86 2.80
CA GLY A 559 -7.63 8.55 3.37
C GLY A 559 -8.64 8.56 4.53
N ASP A 560 -8.71 7.43 5.24
CA ASP A 560 -9.68 7.18 6.32
C ASP A 560 -9.17 7.49 7.73
N VAL A 561 -7.85 7.54 7.93
CA VAL A 561 -7.23 7.71 9.26
C VAL A 561 -6.56 9.08 9.38
N GLY A 562 -6.17 9.48 10.60
CA GLY A 562 -5.44 10.73 10.81
C GLY A 562 -6.32 11.99 10.75
N ALA A 563 -6.18 12.84 11.76
CA ALA A 563 -6.89 14.13 11.83
C ALA A 563 -6.11 15.20 11.06
N HIS A 564 -5.91 14.98 9.75
CA HIS A 564 -5.14 15.90 8.91
C HIS A 564 -5.82 17.26 8.78
N VAL A 565 -5.00 18.28 8.55
CA VAL A 565 -5.42 19.67 8.45
C VAL A 565 -4.96 20.19 7.09
N VAL A 566 -5.91 20.67 6.27
CA VAL A 566 -5.65 21.26 4.97
C VAL A 566 -6.12 22.70 4.97
N THR A 567 -5.19 23.63 4.80
CA THR A 567 -5.46 25.07 4.84
C THR A 567 -4.90 25.78 3.62
N GLY A 568 -5.62 26.78 3.12
CA GLY A 568 -5.11 27.67 2.06
C GLY A 568 -4.77 26.98 0.74
N SER A 569 -5.21 25.73 0.55
CA SER A 569 -4.78 24.86 -0.55
C SER A 569 -5.80 24.85 -1.68
N ALA A 570 -5.37 24.49 -2.89
CA ALA A 570 -6.22 24.57 -4.07
C ALA A 570 -6.13 23.32 -4.95
N ALA A 571 -7.28 22.87 -5.47
CA ALA A 571 -7.38 21.72 -6.36
C ALA A 571 -8.20 22.05 -7.62
N TRP A 572 -7.65 21.87 -8.81
CA TRP A 572 -8.40 22.12 -10.05
C TRP A 572 -8.11 21.14 -11.17
N LYS A 573 -9.10 20.91 -12.05
CA LYS A 573 -8.95 20.07 -13.26
C LYS A 573 -8.38 18.66 -13.02
N ASN A 574 -8.50 18.11 -11.81
CA ASN A 574 -8.14 16.72 -11.55
C ASN A 574 -9.21 15.78 -12.12
N ASN A 575 -8.82 14.57 -12.56
CA ASN A 575 -9.74 13.59 -13.15
C ASN A 575 -10.67 12.94 -12.10
N GLY A 576 -10.29 13.02 -10.82
CA GLY A 576 -11.06 12.62 -9.65
C GLY A 576 -11.54 13.81 -8.84
N HIS A 577 -11.58 13.65 -7.51
CA HIS A 577 -12.01 14.68 -6.58
C HIS A 577 -10.98 15.79 -6.41
N GLY A 578 -11.42 17.00 -6.04
CA GLY A 578 -10.50 18.05 -5.59
C GLY A 578 -9.87 17.64 -4.25
N PHE A 579 -10.71 17.49 -3.24
CA PHE A 579 -10.34 17.01 -1.90
C PHE A 579 -11.16 15.77 -1.56
N ALA A 580 -10.50 14.62 -1.43
CA ALA A 580 -11.07 13.36 -1.01
C ALA A 580 -10.66 13.06 0.44
N ALA A 581 -11.65 12.72 1.26
CA ALA A 581 -11.43 12.26 2.62
C ALA A 581 -12.44 11.17 2.97
N GLY A 582 -11.91 10.08 3.51
CA GLY A 582 -12.68 8.94 3.93
C GLY A 582 -13.64 9.21 5.10
N GLY A 583 -14.42 8.19 5.45
CA GLY A 583 -15.46 8.26 6.48
C GLY A 583 -14.95 8.09 7.92
N GLY A 584 -13.66 7.78 8.11
CA GLY A 584 -13.07 7.52 9.42
C GLY A 584 -12.81 8.78 10.26
N THR A 585 -11.54 9.14 10.44
CA THR A 585 -11.13 10.21 11.36
C THR A 585 -11.51 11.59 10.81
N PRO A 586 -12.19 12.46 11.59
CA PRO A 586 -12.52 13.82 11.15
C PRO A 586 -11.26 14.64 10.81
N LYS A 587 -11.32 15.35 9.68
CA LYS A 587 -10.26 16.22 9.17
C LYS A 587 -10.72 17.68 9.21
N GLN A 588 -9.79 18.61 8.98
CA GLN A 588 -10.08 20.04 8.93
C GLN A 588 -9.72 20.63 7.59
N PHE A 589 -10.66 21.38 7.00
CA PHE A 589 -10.49 22.07 5.73
C PHE A 589 -10.83 23.54 5.90
N THR A 590 -9.83 24.42 5.87
CA THR A 590 -10.04 25.85 6.05
C THR A 590 -9.50 26.63 4.87
N ARG A 591 -10.34 27.47 4.25
CA ARG A 591 -9.90 28.38 3.18
C ARG A 591 -9.26 27.65 2.00
N ASN A 592 -9.83 26.54 1.56
CA ASN A 592 -9.38 25.83 0.38
C ASN A 592 -10.25 26.15 -0.84
N SER A 593 -9.71 25.98 -2.05
CA SER A 593 -10.44 26.21 -3.31
C SER A 593 -10.47 24.95 -4.17
N ALA A 594 -11.65 24.53 -4.63
CA ALA A 594 -11.83 23.46 -5.60
C ALA A 594 -12.52 23.97 -6.87
N LEU A 595 -11.90 23.83 -8.05
CA LEU A 595 -12.47 24.31 -9.31
C LEU A 595 -12.37 23.28 -10.43
N ARG A 596 -13.51 22.92 -11.03
CA ARG A 596 -13.55 22.12 -12.27
C ARG A 596 -12.78 20.80 -12.21
N ASN A 597 -12.77 20.15 -11.05
CA ASN A 597 -12.37 18.74 -10.96
C ASN A 597 -13.49 17.89 -11.60
N ALA A 598 -13.14 16.79 -12.26
CA ALA A 598 -14.12 15.93 -12.91
C ALA A 598 -14.98 15.17 -11.88
N GLY A 599 -14.43 14.89 -10.70
CA GLY A 599 -15.17 14.46 -9.52
C GLY A 599 -15.72 15.64 -8.71
N ASP A 600 -16.02 15.37 -7.44
CA ASP A 600 -16.51 16.39 -6.50
C ASP A 600 -15.41 17.34 -6.04
N GLY A 601 -15.77 18.57 -5.72
CA GLY A 601 -14.82 19.53 -5.14
C GLY A 601 -14.34 19.06 -3.78
N PHE A 602 -15.28 18.66 -2.91
CA PHE A 602 -15.01 18.13 -1.57
C PHE A 602 -15.84 16.86 -1.33
N ALA A 603 -15.21 15.68 -1.41
CA ALA A 603 -15.80 14.38 -1.12
C ALA A 603 -15.39 13.93 0.30
N LEU A 604 -16.21 14.24 1.31
CA LEU A 604 -15.77 14.26 2.72
C LEU A 604 -16.41 13.19 3.63
N GLY A 605 -16.78 12.04 3.07
CA GLY A 605 -17.27 10.88 3.83
C GLY A 605 -18.32 11.20 4.92
N ALA A 606 -18.36 10.37 5.97
CA ALA A 606 -19.21 10.54 7.16
C ALA A 606 -18.44 10.91 8.43
N SER A 607 -17.22 11.43 8.27
CA SER A 607 -16.22 11.55 9.35
C SER A 607 -16.50 12.67 10.36
N GLY A 608 -17.48 13.55 10.12
CA GLY A 608 -17.70 14.73 10.96
C GLY A 608 -16.60 15.79 10.79
N SER A 609 -15.93 15.79 9.63
CA SER A 609 -14.89 16.77 9.27
C SER A 609 -15.40 18.22 9.34
N GLN A 610 -14.51 19.13 9.75
CA GLN A 610 -14.78 20.56 9.84
C GLN A 610 -14.40 21.23 8.52
N VAL A 611 -15.33 21.96 7.90
CA VAL A 611 -15.07 22.69 6.66
C VAL A 611 -15.51 24.14 6.78
N ARG A 612 -14.55 25.06 6.62
CA ARG A 612 -14.73 26.49 6.89
C ARG A 612 -14.20 27.33 5.75
N ARG A 613 -15.01 28.30 5.31
CA ARG A 613 -14.59 29.31 4.32
C ARG A 613 -13.97 28.71 3.04
N ASN A 614 -14.43 27.55 2.59
CA ASN A 614 -13.92 26.94 1.36
C ASN A 614 -14.71 27.42 0.13
N TYR A 615 -14.04 27.46 -1.02
CA TYR A 615 -14.60 27.76 -2.32
C TYR A 615 -14.71 26.48 -3.15
N SER A 616 -15.86 26.23 -3.78
CA SER A 616 -16.04 25.07 -4.66
C SER A 616 -17.04 25.35 -5.79
N PHE A 617 -16.58 25.30 -7.04
CA PHE A 617 -17.43 25.45 -8.24
C PHE A 617 -16.98 24.63 -9.45
N GLY A 618 -17.92 24.31 -10.33
CA GLY A 618 -17.64 23.66 -11.61
C GLY A 618 -17.19 22.19 -11.49
N ASN A 619 -17.19 21.64 -10.28
CA ASN A 619 -16.99 20.22 -10.01
C ASN A 619 -18.31 19.45 -10.22
N ARG A 620 -18.26 18.11 -10.25
CA ARG A 620 -19.47 17.25 -10.34
C ARG A 620 -20.49 17.60 -9.26
N GLU A 621 -20.05 17.55 -8.00
CA GLU A 621 -20.73 18.16 -6.86
C GLU A 621 -19.77 19.12 -6.16
N GLN A 622 -20.28 20.21 -5.61
CA GLN A 622 -19.39 21.18 -4.93
C GLN A 622 -18.91 20.65 -3.59
N VAL A 623 -19.76 19.88 -2.91
CA VAL A 623 -19.45 19.15 -1.68
C VAL A 623 -20.42 17.97 -1.57
N VAL A 624 -19.91 16.80 -1.17
CA VAL A 624 -20.73 15.63 -0.83
C VAL A 624 -20.48 15.25 0.63
N PRO A 625 -21.36 15.67 1.56
CA PRO A 625 -21.33 15.20 2.93
C PRO A 625 -22.45 14.19 3.21
N THR A 626 -22.24 13.24 4.12
CA THR A 626 -23.31 12.32 4.58
C THR A 626 -24.08 12.82 5.81
N ARG A 627 -23.65 13.92 6.44
CA ARG A 627 -24.40 14.70 7.45
C ARG A 627 -24.22 16.19 7.19
N ARG A 628 -25.27 16.98 7.44
CA ARG A 628 -25.21 18.45 7.36
C ARG A 628 -23.97 18.96 8.10
N VAL A 629 -23.03 19.52 7.35
CA VAL A 629 -21.92 20.28 7.90
C VAL A 629 -22.51 21.56 8.49
N PRO A 630 -22.21 21.91 9.75
CA PRO A 630 -22.55 23.23 10.28
C PRO A 630 -21.99 24.35 9.37
N ALA A 631 -22.79 25.38 9.12
CA ALA A 631 -22.45 26.52 8.26
C ALA A 631 -21.29 27.33 8.85
N GLU A 632 -20.17 27.43 8.13
CA GLU A 632 -18.95 28.15 8.55
C GLU A 632 -18.35 29.01 7.40
N GLY A 633 -19.22 29.51 6.52
CA GLY A 633 -18.87 30.50 5.49
C GLY A 633 -18.34 29.90 4.19
N ASN A 634 -18.66 28.65 3.87
CA ASN A 634 -18.30 28.03 2.59
C ASN A 634 -19.19 28.56 1.46
N THR A 635 -18.76 28.40 0.22
CA THR A 635 -19.53 28.91 -0.93
C THR A 635 -20.86 28.21 -1.17
N TRP A 636 -21.01 26.97 -0.68
CA TRP A 636 -22.27 26.21 -0.76
C TRP A 636 -23.26 26.55 0.38
N ASP A 637 -22.88 27.40 1.34
CA ASP A 637 -23.74 27.77 2.47
C ASP A 637 -24.74 28.88 2.13
N GLY A 638 -24.60 29.56 0.98
CA GLY A 638 -25.48 30.67 0.61
C GLY A 638 -25.41 31.06 -0.87
N PRO A 639 -26.37 31.87 -1.35
CA PRO A 639 -26.45 32.25 -2.76
C PRO A 639 -25.40 33.30 -3.17
N GLY A 640 -25.29 33.54 -4.48
CA GLY A 640 -24.44 34.58 -5.05
C GLY A 640 -22.95 34.24 -5.05
N TRP A 641 -22.61 32.95 -4.98
CA TRP A 641 -21.28 32.43 -5.24
C TRP A 641 -21.27 31.75 -6.61
N GLY A 642 -20.12 31.74 -7.29
CA GLY A 642 -19.95 31.11 -8.59
C GLY A 642 -18.63 31.52 -9.24
N THR A 643 -18.34 30.95 -10.42
CA THR A 643 -17.12 31.30 -11.17
C THR A 643 -17.05 32.77 -11.58
N HIS A 644 -18.19 33.45 -11.69
CA HIS A 644 -18.28 34.88 -12.02
C HIS A 644 -17.72 35.82 -10.94
N VAL A 645 -17.52 35.34 -9.70
CA VAL A 645 -16.89 36.16 -8.64
C VAL A 645 -15.37 36.05 -8.62
N LEU A 646 -14.80 35.11 -9.38
CA LEU A 646 -13.35 34.92 -9.45
C LEU A 646 -12.71 36.05 -10.25
N ARG A 647 -11.54 36.51 -9.79
CA ARG A 647 -10.76 37.54 -10.50
C ARG A 647 -10.17 37.01 -11.80
N GLU A 648 -9.69 35.76 -11.76
CA GLU A 648 -9.06 35.08 -12.89
C GLU A 648 -9.51 33.61 -12.94
N LEU A 649 -9.85 33.14 -14.15
CA LEU A 649 -10.31 31.77 -14.44
C LEU A 649 -9.30 30.96 -15.25
N ASP A 650 -8.30 31.63 -15.81
CA ASP A 650 -7.18 31.01 -16.51
C ASP A 650 -6.10 30.66 -15.48
N PRO A 651 -5.68 29.39 -15.37
CA PRO A 651 -4.66 29.01 -14.40
C PRO A 651 -3.23 29.34 -14.85
N ALA A 652 -3.01 29.95 -16.02
CA ALA A 652 -1.66 30.16 -16.59
C ALA A 652 -0.65 30.79 -15.62
N THR A 653 -1.08 31.74 -14.78
CA THR A 653 -0.20 32.38 -13.78
C THR A 653 0.11 31.47 -12.59
N ALA A 654 -0.79 30.56 -12.21
CA ALA A 654 -0.60 29.58 -11.15
C ALA A 654 0.24 28.36 -11.60
N GLU A 655 0.00 27.89 -12.84
CA GLU A 655 0.69 26.76 -13.48
C GLU A 655 2.08 27.16 -14.04
N GLY A 656 2.39 28.46 -14.09
CA GLY A 656 3.66 28.99 -14.56
C GLY A 656 4.86 28.67 -13.65
N PRO A 657 6.06 29.18 -13.99
CA PRO A 657 7.27 28.98 -13.18
C PRO A 657 7.11 29.52 -11.76
N ARG A 658 7.77 28.87 -10.79
CA ARG A 658 7.91 29.41 -9.42
C ARG A 658 8.60 30.78 -9.41
N ALA A 659 8.41 31.51 -8.32
CA ALA A 659 9.19 32.71 -8.08
C ALA A 659 10.69 32.37 -7.93
N PRO A 660 11.63 33.32 -8.18
CA PRO A 660 13.07 33.04 -8.12
C PRO A 660 13.58 32.54 -6.77
N ASP A 661 12.87 32.80 -5.68
CA ASP A 661 13.17 32.31 -4.32
C ASP A 661 12.62 30.90 -4.06
N GLY A 662 11.96 30.28 -5.04
CA GLY A 662 11.34 28.96 -4.96
C GLY A 662 9.89 28.99 -4.50
N SER A 663 9.35 30.13 -4.08
CA SER A 663 7.97 30.22 -3.61
C SER A 663 6.96 29.98 -4.74
N LEU A 664 5.71 29.71 -4.36
CA LEU A 664 4.59 29.69 -5.31
C LEU A 664 4.53 31.01 -6.10
N PRO A 665 4.18 30.97 -7.40
CA PRO A 665 4.06 32.18 -8.21
C PRO A 665 2.90 33.07 -7.71
N PRO A 666 3.05 34.40 -7.78
CA PRO A 666 1.93 35.31 -7.50
C PRO A 666 0.85 35.16 -8.57
N THR A 667 -0.40 34.99 -8.15
CA THR A 667 -1.52 34.79 -9.07
C THR A 667 -2.83 35.32 -8.48
N GLU A 668 -3.73 35.81 -9.34
CA GLU A 668 -5.12 36.09 -8.95
C GLU A 668 -6.06 34.92 -9.26
N TYR A 669 -5.56 33.85 -9.89
CA TYR A 669 -6.31 32.63 -10.16
C TYR A 669 -6.98 32.12 -8.89
N LEU A 670 -8.27 31.75 -8.95
CA LEU A 670 -9.08 31.28 -7.82
C LEU A 670 -9.30 32.26 -6.66
N THR A 671 -8.73 33.46 -6.69
CA THR A 671 -9.09 34.53 -5.77
C THR A 671 -10.43 35.15 -6.18
N ASN A 672 -11.17 35.71 -5.22
CA ASN A 672 -12.53 36.21 -5.48
C ASN A 672 -12.71 37.68 -5.05
N THR A 673 -13.72 38.32 -5.63
CA THR A 673 -14.06 39.73 -5.40
C THR A 673 -15.05 39.95 -4.25
N LYS A 674 -15.69 38.90 -3.75
CA LYS A 674 -16.81 38.98 -2.80
C LYS A 674 -16.36 38.99 -1.34
N ASP A 675 -15.49 38.05 -0.97
CA ASP A 675 -14.89 37.93 0.36
C ASP A 675 -13.53 37.22 0.25
N ALA A 676 -12.45 37.98 0.43
CA ALA A 676 -11.09 37.47 0.38
C ALA A 676 -10.75 36.49 1.52
N SER A 677 -11.65 36.30 2.50
CA SER A 677 -11.51 35.30 3.54
C SER A 677 -12.00 33.91 3.14
N VAL A 678 -12.70 33.78 2.00
CA VAL A 678 -13.23 32.52 1.46
C VAL A 678 -12.37 32.04 0.29
N GLY A 679 -12.02 30.75 0.30
CA GLY A 679 -11.14 30.13 -0.68
C GLY A 679 -9.65 30.30 -0.36
N ALA A 680 -8.85 29.57 -1.14
CA ALA A 680 -7.39 29.64 -1.10
C ALA A 680 -6.92 31.07 -1.39
N PRO A 681 -5.91 31.58 -0.65
CA PRO A 681 -5.36 32.91 -0.88
C PRO A 681 -4.49 32.97 -2.15
N MET A 682 -4.11 31.81 -2.71
CA MET A 682 -3.39 31.68 -3.98
C MET A 682 -2.10 32.51 -4.02
N THR A 683 -1.42 32.50 -2.88
CA THR A 683 -0.14 33.18 -2.64
C THR A 683 0.75 32.26 -1.83
N ALA A 684 2.05 32.52 -1.85
CA ALA A 684 2.98 31.82 -0.98
C ALA A 684 2.59 32.02 0.51
N PRO A 685 2.76 31.00 1.35
CA PRO A 685 2.56 31.13 2.78
C PRO A 685 3.53 32.19 3.34
N ARG A 686 3.04 33.04 4.26
CA ARG A 686 3.83 34.10 4.90
C ARG A 686 4.72 33.59 6.02
#